data_AF-A0A8H2XSK0-F1
#
_entry.id   AF-A0A8H2XSK0-F1
#
_cell.length_a   1.000
_cell.length_b   1.000
_cell.length_c   1.000
_cell.angle_alpha   90.00
_cell.angle_beta   90.00
_cell.angle_gamma   90.00
#
_symmetry.space_group_name_H-M   'P 1'
#
loop_
_entity.id
_entity.type
_entity.pdbx_description
1 polymer ?
#
loop_
_entity_poly.entity_id
_entity_poly.type
_entity_poly.pdbx_seq_one_letter_code
_entity_poly.pdbx_strand_id
1 'polypeptide(L)'
;TNGHSVAVQGNCIGCNGIKLRNIQINGARNGRGPIQGGGNIEFGGPNANQLIEYVNTYDPRSWTCLHVAEGVLNCTNILIQNNEIGPCGSDAFQSWADGVSLSCRNSVVRDNWIESPTDGGIVVFGSPGSLIQNNTIWIEDNTLLGGINVVDYDPFNGDYTNTIVENNTIIGGFATDQSTDAQDEDVGYNNETAIIKMGLAVGNRVWFGEKFGRNRNFGGIVRNNRLTGAFGWGVAVSGTRDFVVENNEVVGNSTFIETYVRLLEALPSPEPFLYDSNGTDSTVIPSNYPDVRLDGGLLCITSPDGGDYWPRGGSPYGNPDKDEAGAEGEGANTTSGHGSSRSRKLGLGLGITFGILVALVAAWQITVATTICTTDIESENTHMSPNTGYLGVTPPIATSGPSKMEEAATEDLMKELRLQGNFESAEESKRREEVLGMVHEVVQQFVRKVSLSIGMSEQAAKAAGGKIFTFGSYRLGVHGPGSDIDTLCVVPQHVTYADFFATFEPMLKEMEGATEVAGVPEAFVPIIKTKIRGVPIDFLCASLNRPDIPDDLELEDNRILAGLDERTVRSLGGSRVTGDILRLVPNQDVFRDSLRCIKLWAQRRAIYSNVNGFLGGVAWAMLVARICQLYPNLNAAAIVHRFFIIMLQWKWPQPILLRQIEEEVKELDPSKRMNFRVWNPRLYPTDRNHLMPIITPAYPSMCSTHNVTRSTMSVMKDEFLRGSQIIEQIMFRRAEWSELFAKHDFFQKYRYYLQIIASSGSADDQLKWSGTVESRIRQLVMKLEFVDQLEVAHPFVKGFDQKHYCLDDAEVRAVAQGDVSPIIEKRKEDTKKTAGMSEVYTTTFYIGMKVAEKKAGTSGPRKLDISYPTTEFTKQVKQWEQYHEETHGIVVRHIKSSALPDHVFDGGVRPVVTKSLKRPKSIKGLKGKDSDPPSKRTRLSDPSGAPLQATGTPAVLTPASMNGAQYPISPPIVTAAAISVSTAKPVTNTVAAGLQSLATIPTSNPTISSTPVPKIPTPPPAKLPRGENLPVATGV
;
A
#
# COMPACT_ATOMS: atom_id res chain seq x y z
N THR A 1 2.32 14.75 -16.50
CA THR A 1 1.68 14.06 -17.64
C THR A 1 0.53 13.25 -17.11
N ASN A 2 -0.65 13.36 -17.69
CA ASN A 2 -1.77 12.50 -17.33
C ASN A 2 -1.49 11.13 -17.95
N GLY A 3 -1.41 10.08 -17.13
CA GLY A 3 -1.14 8.73 -17.62
C GLY A 3 -2.34 8.19 -18.39
N HIS A 4 -2.11 7.42 -19.45
CA HIS A 4 -3.18 6.65 -20.08
C HIS A 4 -3.72 5.63 -19.07
N SER A 5 -5.04 5.55 -18.94
CA SER A 5 -5.74 4.51 -18.19
C SER A 5 -5.96 3.23 -19.01
N VAL A 6 -5.92 3.35 -20.34
CA VAL A 6 -6.23 2.28 -21.30
C VAL A 6 -4.98 1.44 -21.56
N ALA A 7 -5.08 0.13 -21.29
CA ALA A 7 -4.04 -0.85 -21.56
C ALA A 7 -4.18 -1.47 -22.96
N VAL A 8 -5.41 -1.71 -23.43
CA VAL A 8 -5.69 -2.22 -24.79
C VAL A 8 -6.80 -1.39 -25.44
N GLN A 9 -6.47 -0.73 -26.54
CA GLN A 9 -7.40 0.11 -27.31
C GLN A 9 -7.73 -0.53 -28.67
N GLY A 10 -8.93 -1.08 -28.79
CA GLY A 10 -9.54 -1.60 -30.02
C GLY A 10 -10.61 -0.68 -30.64
N ASN A 11 -11.00 0.42 -29.99
CA ASN A 11 -12.02 1.37 -30.46
C ASN A 11 -11.58 2.31 -31.63
N CYS A 12 -10.40 2.05 -32.20
CA CYS A 12 -9.78 2.83 -33.28
C CYS A 12 -10.51 2.71 -34.63
N ILE A 13 -10.41 3.72 -35.51
CA ILE A 13 -11.08 3.70 -36.83
C ILE A 13 -10.54 2.54 -37.68
N GLY A 14 -11.44 1.67 -38.15
CA GLY A 14 -11.11 0.56 -39.05
C GLY A 14 -10.72 -0.74 -38.35
N CYS A 15 -10.65 -0.74 -37.01
CA CYS A 15 -10.29 -1.86 -36.12
C CYS A 15 -11.37 -2.97 -36.02
N ASN A 16 -12.07 -3.24 -37.12
CA ASN A 16 -13.04 -4.32 -37.28
C ASN A 16 -12.39 -5.70 -37.08
N GLY A 17 -13.12 -6.65 -36.50
CA GLY A 17 -12.67 -8.04 -36.39
C GLY A 17 -11.53 -8.32 -35.40
N ILE A 18 -11.02 -7.30 -34.67
CA ILE A 18 -9.93 -7.46 -33.70
C ILE A 18 -10.37 -8.36 -32.53
N LYS A 19 -9.43 -9.18 -32.04
CA LYS A 19 -9.66 -10.22 -31.03
C LYS A 19 -8.64 -10.13 -29.90
N LEU A 20 -9.09 -9.87 -28.68
CA LEU A 20 -8.29 -9.89 -27.46
C LEU A 20 -8.49 -11.23 -26.75
N ARG A 21 -7.41 -11.99 -26.51
CA ARG A 21 -7.50 -13.40 -26.09
C ARG A 21 -6.34 -13.86 -25.22
N ASN A 22 -6.63 -14.57 -24.13
CA ASN A 22 -5.62 -15.21 -23.25
C ASN A 22 -4.60 -14.21 -22.66
N ILE A 23 -5.06 -13.07 -22.15
CA ILE A 23 -4.22 -12.01 -21.57
C ILE A 23 -4.72 -11.63 -20.17
N GLN A 24 -3.79 -11.30 -19.27
CA GLN A 24 -4.11 -10.72 -17.95
C GLN A 24 -3.79 -9.21 -17.97
N ILE A 25 -4.72 -8.39 -17.48
CA ILE A 25 -4.65 -6.91 -17.55
C ILE A 25 -4.94 -6.33 -16.16
N ASN A 26 -3.88 -6.00 -15.43
CA ASN A 26 -3.95 -5.24 -14.19
C ASN A 26 -3.91 -3.74 -14.53
N GLY A 27 -4.98 -3.01 -14.24
CA GLY A 27 -5.09 -1.56 -14.48
C GLY A 27 -4.23 -0.72 -13.52
N ALA A 28 -3.70 -1.30 -12.45
CA ALA A 28 -2.91 -0.64 -11.44
C ALA A 28 -3.61 0.58 -10.79
N ARG A 29 -4.93 0.52 -10.52
CA ARG A 29 -5.62 1.44 -9.60
C ARG A 29 -4.91 1.43 -8.26
N ASN A 30 -4.64 0.23 -7.73
CA ASN A 30 -4.05 -0.09 -6.42
C ASN A 30 -4.74 0.73 -5.32
N GLY A 31 -6.08 0.82 -5.42
CA GLY A 31 -6.94 1.62 -4.56
C GLY A 31 -6.61 3.12 -4.48
N ARG A 32 -5.76 3.67 -5.35
CA ARG A 32 -5.61 5.13 -5.55
C ARG A 32 -6.89 5.67 -6.18
N GLY A 33 -7.19 6.96 -5.99
CA GLY A 33 -8.35 7.60 -6.65
C GLY A 33 -8.32 7.42 -8.18
N PRO A 34 -9.51 7.43 -8.84
CA PRO A 34 -9.62 7.27 -10.28
C PRO A 34 -8.93 8.44 -11.03
N ILE A 35 -8.59 8.20 -12.30
CA ILE A 35 -8.13 9.24 -13.22
C ILE A 35 -9.06 9.34 -14.42
N GLN A 36 -9.17 10.53 -15.02
CA GLN A 36 -9.93 10.73 -16.25
C GLN A 36 -9.27 9.96 -17.41
N GLY A 37 -10.08 9.17 -18.13
CA GLY A 37 -9.66 8.35 -19.25
C GLY A 37 -10.63 7.17 -19.47
N GLY A 38 -10.32 6.30 -20.44
CA GLY A 38 -11.08 5.07 -20.69
C GLY A 38 -10.81 3.95 -19.69
N GLY A 39 -11.49 2.81 -19.85
CA GLY A 39 -11.26 1.60 -19.05
C GLY A 39 -9.94 0.88 -19.35
N ASN A 40 -9.65 -0.22 -18.66
CA ASN A 40 -8.47 -1.05 -18.97
C ASN A 40 -8.47 -1.53 -20.44
N ILE A 41 -9.65 -1.93 -20.92
CA ILE A 41 -9.93 -2.38 -22.27
C ILE A 41 -10.96 -1.41 -22.88
N GLU A 42 -10.65 -0.88 -24.06
CA GLU A 42 -11.49 0.08 -24.80
C GLU A 42 -11.77 -0.45 -26.22
N PHE A 43 -12.91 -1.09 -26.40
CA PHE A 43 -13.35 -1.71 -27.66
C PHE A 43 -14.59 -1.00 -28.23
N GLY A 44 -15.14 -1.51 -29.33
CA GLY A 44 -16.25 -0.88 -30.04
C GLY A 44 -15.78 0.28 -30.91
N GLY A 45 -16.34 1.47 -30.72
CA GLY A 45 -16.15 2.61 -31.61
C GLY A 45 -16.81 2.36 -32.98
N PRO A 46 -16.29 2.94 -34.08
CA PRO A 46 -16.87 2.80 -35.42
C PRO A 46 -16.48 1.46 -36.08
N ASN A 47 -16.69 0.35 -35.38
CA ASN A 47 -16.23 -1.00 -35.75
C ASN A 47 -17.28 -2.08 -35.51
N ALA A 48 -17.07 -3.23 -36.14
CA ALA A 48 -17.89 -4.42 -35.95
C ALA A 48 -17.08 -5.72 -35.83
N ASN A 49 -17.76 -6.78 -35.38
CA ASN A 49 -17.29 -8.19 -35.35
C ASN A 49 -16.08 -8.44 -34.42
N GLN A 50 -15.89 -7.61 -33.38
CA GLN A 50 -14.80 -7.72 -32.43
C GLN A 50 -15.04 -8.84 -31.39
N LEU A 51 -13.99 -9.30 -30.69
CA LEU A 51 -14.06 -10.39 -29.71
C LEU A 51 -13.11 -10.16 -28.52
N ILE A 52 -13.60 -10.39 -27.30
CA ILE A 52 -12.83 -10.41 -26.05
C ILE A 52 -13.16 -11.73 -25.34
N GLU A 53 -12.19 -12.65 -25.24
CA GLU A 53 -12.42 -13.95 -24.57
C GLU A 53 -11.19 -14.54 -23.87
N TYR A 54 -11.40 -15.24 -22.76
CA TYR A 54 -10.31 -15.77 -21.91
C TYR A 54 -9.34 -14.67 -21.46
N VAL A 55 -9.86 -13.47 -21.17
CA VAL A 55 -9.12 -12.34 -20.60
C VAL A 55 -9.41 -12.28 -19.10
N ASN A 56 -8.38 -12.01 -18.30
CA ASN A 56 -8.52 -11.63 -16.90
C ASN A 56 -8.22 -10.12 -16.79
N THR A 57 -9.14 -9.28 -16.31
CA THR A 57 -8.94 -7.80 -16.24
C THR A 57 -9.47 -7.21 -14.94
N TYR A 58 -8.65 -6.43 -14.24
CA TYR A 58 -8.92 -6.01 -12.85
C TYR A 58 -8.22 -4.70 -12.45
N ASP A 59 -8.53 -4.18 -11.27
CA ASP A 59 -7.91 -2.99 -10.64
C ASP A 59 -7.84 -1.76 -11.58
N PRO A 60 -8.96 -1.27 -12.15
CA PRO A 60 -8.95 -0.33 -13.26
C PRO A 60 -8.58 1.11 -12.85
N ARG A 61 -7.71 1.78 -13.64
CA ARG A 61 -7.31 3.19 -13.41
C ARG A 61 -8.48 4.17 -13.37
N SER A 62 -9.55 3.86 -14.09
CA SER A 62 -10.68 4.73 -14.39
C SER A 62 -12.02 4.05 -14.00
N TRP A 63 -13.13 4.48 -14.60
CA TRP A 63 -14.50 4.09 -14.26
C TRP A 63 -14.93 2.67 -14.69
N THR A 64 -14.10 1.89 -15.40
CA THR A 64 -14.49 0.53 -15.87
C THR A 64 -13.31 -0.41 -16.15
N CYS A 65 -13.52 -1.71 -15.93
CA CYS A 65 -12.62 -2.80 -16.32
C CYS A 65 -12.68 -3.14 -17.82
N LEU A 66 -13.83 -2.97 -18.48
CA LEU A 66 -14.02 -3.26 -19.91
C LEU A 66 -15.11 -2.35 -20.50
N HIS A 67 -14.71 -1.41 -21.35
CA HIS A 67 -15.64 -0.55 -22.10
C HIS A 67 -15.80 -0.98 -23.55
N VAL A 68 -17.04 -0.96 -24.04
CA VAL A 68 -17.38 -1.00 -25.47
C VAL A 68 -18.10 0.29 -25.84
N ALA A 69 -17.35 1.20 -26.47
CA ALA A 69 -17.87 2.49 -26.92
C ALA A 69 -18.81 2.35 -28.12
N GLU A 70 -19.80 3.24 -28.20
CA GLU A 70 -20.79 3.35 -29.26
C GLU A 70 -20.24 3.93 -30.57
N GLY A 71 -19.14 4.70 -30.49
CA GLY A 71 -18.53 5.40 -31.61
C GLY A 71 -19.40 6.55 -32.09
N VAL A 72 -19.97 6.42 -33.30
CA VAL A 72 -21.03 7.32 -33.80
C VAL A 72 -22.36 6.58 -33.87
N LEU A 73 -22.71 5.91 -32.76
CA LEU A 73 -23.85 5.00 -32.60
C LEU A 73 -23.85 3.82 -33.61
N ASN A 74 -22.67 3.46 -34.10
CA ASN A 74 -22.46 2.50 -35.18
C ASN A 74 -21.60 1.28 -34.80
N CYS A 75 -21.20 1.15 -33.53
CA CYS A 75 -20.67 -0.09 -33.00
C CYS A 75 -21.69 -1.23 -33.16
N THR A 76 -21.29 -2.39 -33.68
CA THR A 76 -22.17 -3.56 -33.71
C THR A 76 -21.47 -4.92 -33.66
N ASN A 77 -22.11 -5.92 -33.06
CA ASN A 77 -21.66 -7.32 -33.02
C ASN A 77 -20.25 -7.47 -32.42
N ILE A 78 -20.05 -6.99 -31.17
CA ILE A 78 -18.95 -7.47 -30.33
C ILE A 78 -19.40 -8.71 -29.53
N LEU A 79 -18.46 -9.62 -29.26
CA LEU A 79 -18.66 -10.77 -28.39
C LEU A 79 -17.67 -10.72 -27.22
N ILE A 80 -18.17 -10.73 -25.99
CA ILE A 80 -17.41 -10.75 -24.74
C ILE A 80 -17.77 -12.07 -24.03
N GLN A 81 -16.85 -13.02 -23.96
CA GLN A 81 -17.15 -14.34 -23.40
C GLN A 81 -16.02 -15.06 -22.66
N ASN A 82 -16.36 -15.86 -21.64
CA ASN A 82 -15.40 -16.66 -20.87
C ASN A 82 -14.25 -15.80 -20.26
N ASN A 83 -14.54 -14.59 -19.78
CA ASN A 83 -13.57 -13.71 -19.13
C ASN A 83 -13.72 -13.73 -17.62
N GLU A 84 -12.62 -13.40 -16.92
CA GLU A 84 -12.55 -13.12 -15.48
C GLU A 84 -12.40 -11.60 -15.31
N ILE A 85 -13.30 -10.94 -14.59
CA ILE A 85 -13.39 -9.48 -14.57
C ILE A 85 -13.52 -8.98 -13.13
N GLY A 86 -12.53 -8.23 -12.66
CA GLY A 86 -12.51 -7.58 -11.34
C GLY A 86 -11.52 -8.18 -10.34
N PRO A 87 -11.41 -7.61 -9.13
CA PRO A 87 -12.22 -6.50 -8.59
C PRO A 87 -12.10 -5.19 -9.38
N CYS A 88 -13.22 -4.46 -9.49
CA CYS A 88 -13.33 -3.22 -10.26
C CYS A 88 -13.77 -2.04 -9.38
N GLY A 89 -12.80 -1.21 -8.97
CA GLY A 89 -13.05 0.05 -8.25
C GLY A 89 -12.81 -0.06 -6.74
N SER A 90 -13.69 0.55 -5.96
CA SER A 90 -13.81 0.43 -4.50
C SER A 90 -15.12 1.10 -4.04
N ASP A 91 -15.75 0.55 -3.03
CA ASP A 91 -16.91 1.10 -2.29
C ASP A 91 -16.87 2.62 -1.99
N ALA A 92 -15.68 3.16 -1.74
CA ALA A 92 -15.45 4.55 -1.33
C ALA A 92 -16.03 5.58 -2.32
N PHE A 93 -16.58 6.68 -1.78
CA PHE A 93 -17.28 7.71 -2.54
C PHE A 93 -16.49 8.21 -3.78
N GLN A 94 -17.16 8.27 -4.94
CA GLN A 94 -16.58 8.61 -6.26
C GLN A 94 -15.38 7.72 -6.67
N SER A 95 -15.20 6.56 -6.06
CA SER A 95 -14.13 5.60 -6.38
C SER A 95 -14.66 4.27 -6.91
N TRP A 96 -15.92 4.22 -7.33
CA TRP A 96 -16.54 3.08 -7.98
C TRP A 96 -15.95 2.80 -9.38
N ALA A 97 -16.23 1.62 -9.93
CA ALA A 97 -16.01 1.26 -11.33
C ALA A 97 -16.86 0.05 -11.77
N ASP A 98 -17.16 -0.01 -13.07
CA ASP A 98 -17.85 -1.12 -13.70
C ASP A 98 -16.97 -2.35 -13.93
N GLY A 99 -17.59 -3.53 -13.96
CA GLY A 99 -17.04 -4.74 -14.59
C GLY A 99 -17.05 -4.62 -16.12
N VAL A 100 -18.25 -4.57 -16.71
CA VAL A 100 -18.46 -4.42 -18.17
C VAL A 100 -19.41 -3.28 -18.48
N SER A 101 -18.96 -2.34 -19.33
CA SER A 101 -19.72 -1.17 -19.79
C SER A 101 -20.02 -1.34 -21.29
N LEU A 102 -21.25 -1.71 -21.65
CA LEU A 102 -21.66 -2.06 -23.01
C LEU A 102 -22.52 -0.96 -23.65
N SER A 103 -22.00 -0.28 -24.69
CA SER A 103 -22.77 0.63 -25.55
C SER A 103 -22.61 0.23 -27.03
N CYS A 104 -23.14 -0.93 -27.44
CA CYS A 104 -22.93 -1.47 -28.79
C CYS A 104 -24.10 -2.35 -29.24
N ARG A 105 -24.60 -2.15 -30.48
CA ARG A 105 -25.79 -2.88 -30.99
C ARG A 105 -25.49 -4.34 -31.31
N ASN A 106 -26.51 -5.21 -31.27
CA ASN A 106 -26.44 -6.61 -31.73
C ASN A 106 -25.27 -7.42 -31.13
N SER A 107 -24.88 -7.13 -29.89
CA SER A 107 -23.66 -7.63 -29.26
C SER A 107 -23.95 -8.69 -28.18
N VAL A 108 -22.96 -9.45 -27.75
CA VAL A 108 -23.18 -10.57 -26.83
C VAL A 108 -22.18 -10.53 -25.68
N VAL A 109 -22.67 -10.58 -24.44
CA VAL A 109 -21.87 -10.68 -23.20
C VAL A 109 -22.30 -11.96 -22.48
N ARG A 110 -21.47 -13.01 -22.52
CA ARG A 110 -21.88 -14.32 -22.02
C ARG A 110 -20.81 -15.16 -21.32
N ASP A 111 -21.24 -16.00 -20.39
CA ASP A 111 -20.36 -16.96 -19.69
C ASP A 111 -19.14 -16.28 -19.01
N ASN A 112 -19.25 -15.01 -18.58
CA ASN A 112 -18.17 -14.29 -17.88
C ASN A 112 -18.35 -14.39 -16.36
N TRP A 113 -17.22 -14.39 -15.64
CA TRP A 113 -17.15 -14.28 -14.19
C TRP A 113 -16.76 -12.84 -13.81
N ILE A 114 -17.58 -12.18 -13.01
CA ILE A 114 -17.40 -10.77 -12.62
C ILE A 114 -17.36 -10.69 -11.10
N GLU A 115 -16.18 -10.44 -10.56
CA GLU A 115 -15.83 -10.53 -9.14
C GLU A 115 -15.65 -9.12 -8.58
N SER A 116 -16.35 -8.79 -7.50
CA SER A 116 -16.32 -7.50 -6.79
C SER A 116 -16.17 -6.24 -7.68
N PRO A 117 -17.08 -6.00 -8.63
CA PRO A 117 -17.29 -4.67 -9.20
C PRO A 117 -17.93 -3.74 -8.15
N THR A 118 -17.93 -2.43 -8.39
CA THR A 118 -18.41 -1.46 -7.38
C THR A 118 -19.39 -0.41 -7.91
N ASP A 119 -19.45 -0.16 -9.22
CA ASP A 119 -20.50 0.64 -9.85
C ASP A 119 -21.59 -0.29 -10.43
N GLY A 120 -21.46 -0.73 -11.69
CA GLY A 120 -22.22 -1.86 -12.24
C GLY A 120 -21.39 -3.11 -12.50
N GLY A 121 -21.92 -4.31 -12.20
CA GLY A 121 -21.33 -5.57 -12.66
C GLY A 121 -21.34 -5.65 -14.19
N ILE A 122 -22.52 -5.43 -14.77
CA ILE A 122 -22.69 -5.11 -16.19
C ILE A 122 -23.59 -3.88 -16.33
N VAL A 123 -23.11 -2.80 -16.93
CA VAL A 123 -23.91 -1.63 -17.32
C VAL A 123 -24.18 -1.68 -18.82
N VAL A 124 -25.46 -1.61 -19.17
CA VAL A 124 -25.90 -1.63 -20.57
C VAL A 124 -26.41 -0.25 -20.95
N PHE A 125 -25.57 0.52 -21.64
CA PHE A 125 -25.87 1.85 -22.16
C PHE A 125 -26.66 1.76 -23.46
N GLY A 126 -27.96 1.44 -23.34
CA GLY A 126 -28.92 1.31 -24.46
C GLY A 126 -28.39 0.49 -25.64
N SER A 127 -28.21 -0.82 -25.48
CA SER A 127 -27.57 -1.68 -26.50
C SER A 127 -28.55 -2.60 -27.25
N PRO A 128 -29.39 -2.06 -28.16
CA PRO A 128 -30.48 -2.80 -28.80
C PRO A 128 -29.97 -3.97 -29.66
N GLY A 129 -30.75 -5.06 -29.66
CA GLY A 129 -30.40 -6.34 -30.26
C GLY A 129 -29.35 -7.16 -29.50
N SER A 130 -28.87 -6.71 -28.34
CA SER A 130 -27.77 -7.37 -27.62
C SER A 130 -28.23 -8.36 -26.55
N LEU A 131 -27.44 -9.40 -26.31
CA LEU A 131 -27.75 -10.51 -25.41
C LEU A 131 -26.71 -10.63 -24.29
N ILE A 132 -27.15 -10.42 -23.05
CA ILE A 132 -26.37 -10.53 -21.83
C ILE A 132 -26.85 -11.79 -21.09
N GLN A 133 -26.10 -12.89 -21.15
CA GLN A 133 -26.56 -14.19 -20.65
C GLN A 133 -25.52 -15.05 -19.93
N ASN A 134 -25.94 -15.91 -18.99
CA ASN A 134 -25.08 -16.86 -18.29
C ASN A 134 -23.86 -16.24 -17.57
N ASN A 135 -23.82 -14.93 -17.33
CA ASN A 135 -22.73 -14.32 -16.58
C ASN A 135 -22.97 -14.55 -15.08
N THR A 136 -21.89 -14.78 -14.34
CA THR A 136 -21.92 -14.77 -12.86
C THR A 136 -21.33 -13.46 -12.39
N ILE A 137 -22.08 -12.71 -11.59
CA ILE A 137 -21.62 -11.53 -10.86
C ILE A 137 -21.62 -11.91 -9.37
N TRP A 138 -20.49 -11.76 -8.69
CA TRP A 138 -20.35 -12.08 -7.27
C TRP A 138 -19.57 -10.97 -6.55
N ILE A 139 -20.05 -10.58 -5.38
CA ILE A 139 -19.33 -9.71 -4.46
C ILE A 139 -18.88 -10.51 -3.23
N GLU A 140 -17.62 -10.34 -2.85
CA GLU A 140 -17.06 -10.89 -1.61
C GLU A 140 -16.64 -9.78 -0.63
N ASP A 141 -16.02 -8.71 -1.14
CA ASP A 141 -15.29 -7.70 -0.36
C ASP A 141 -15.73 -6.24 -0.58
N ASN A 142 -16.77 -5.98 -1.38
CA ASN A 142 -17.21 -4.62 -1.70
C ASN A 142 -18.74 -4.49 -1.74
N THR A 143 -19.24 -3.29 -1.42
CA THR A 143 -20.61 -2.90 -1.78
C THR A 143 -20.67 -2.51 -3.27
N LEU A 144 -21.60 -3.12 -4.00
CA LEU A 144 -21.88 -2.86 -5.42
C LEU A 144 -23.17 -2.05 -5.56
N LEU A 145 -23.19 -1.04 -6.44
CA LEU A 145 -24.43 -0.30 -6.72
C LEU A 145 -25.41 -1.20 -7.49
N GLY A 146 -25.04 -1.70 -8.68
CA GLY A 146 -25.92 -2.52 -9.52
C GLY A 146 -25.30 -3.84 -9.97
N GLY A 147 -26.01 -4.97 -9.83
CA GLY A 147 -25.59 -6.24 -10.43
C GLY A 147 -25.58 -6.16 -11.96
N ILE A 148 -26.77 -6.01 -12.56
CA ILE A 148 -26.92 -5.60 -13.96
C ILE A 148 -27.80 -4.34 -14.04
N ASN A 149 -27.28 -3.31 -14.69
CA ASN A 149 -27.89 -1.99 -14.88
C ASN A 149 -28.43 -1.85 -16.31
N VAL A 150 -29.76 -1.71 -16.45
CA VAL A 150 -30.49 -1.51 -17.72
C VAL A 150 -31.21 -0.14 -17.66
N VAL A 151 -30.44 0.89 -17.33
CA VAL A 151 -30.91 2.14 -16.71
C VAL A 151 -30.58 3.40 -17.50
N ASP A 152 -29.52 3.41 -18.30
CA ASP A 152 -29.05 4.59 -19.00
C ASP A 152 -29.92 4.96 -20.20
N TYR A 153 -30.37 6.21 -20.22
CA TYR A 153 -31.11 6.76 -21.37
C TYR A 153 -30.16 7.10 -22.53
N ASP A 154 -28.98 7.63 -22.22
CA ASP A 154 -27.96 8.00 -23.18
C ASP A 154 -26.98 6.82 -23.41
N PRO A 155 -26.34 6.70 -24.59
CA PRO A 155 -26.41 7.59 -25.75
C PRO A 155 -27.50 7.21 -26.77
N PHE A 156 -28.24 6.11 -26.54
CA PHE A 156 -29.21 5.55 -27.50
C PHE A 156 -30.67 6.04 -27.30
N ASN A 157 -30.89 7.11 -26.53
CA ASN A 157 -32.21 7.71 -26.26
C ASN A 157 -33.24 6.73 -25.67
N GLY A 158 -32.78 5.81 -24.82
CA GLY A 158 -33.57 4.77 -24.18
C GLY A 158 -33.89 3.57 -25.06
N ASP A 159 -33.33 3.45 -26.28
CA ASP A 159 -33.53 2.29 -27.16
C ASP A 159 -32.83 1.05 -26.56
N TYR A 160 -33.62 0.15 -25.96
CA TYR A 160 -33.22 -1.19 -25.57
C TYR A 160 -33.92 -2.25 -26.43
N THR A 161 -34.44 -1.91 -27.61
CA THR A 161 -35.26 -2.81 -28.43
C THR A 161 -34.53 -4.12 -28.74
N ASN A 162 -35.10 -5.25 -28.31
CA ASN A 162 -34.49 -6.59 -28.38
C ASN A 162 -33.15 -6.72 -27.62
N THR A 163 -32.89 -5.89 -26.62
CA THR A 163 -31.84 -6.16 -25.62
C THR A 163 -32.38 -7.19 -24.66
N ILE A 164 -31.65 -8.28 -24.43
CA ILE A 164 -32.08 -9.39 -23.58
C ILE A 164 -31.04 -9.60 -22.47
N VAL A 165 -31.48 -9.58 -21.22
CA VAL A 165 -30.70 -9.94 -20.03
C VAL A 165 -31.30 -11.22 -19.45
N GLU A 166 -30.69 -12.38 -19.69
CA GLU A 166 -31.28 -13.67 -19.27
C GLU A 166 -30.32 -14.73 -18.74
N ASN A 167 -30.81 -15.55 -17.80
CA ASN A 167 -30.06 -16.68 -17.20
C ASN A 167 -28.74 -16.28 -16.49
N ASN A 168 -28.56 -15.00 -16.13
CA ASN A 168 -27.39 -14.55 -15.35
C ASN A 168 -27.57 -14.92 -13.87
N THR A 169 -26.47 -15.15 -13.17
CA THR A 169 -26.44 -15.42 -11.72
C THR A 169 -25.81 -14.23 -11.00
N ILE A 170 -26.49 -13.68 -10.00
CA ILE A 170 -26.08 -12.47 -9.28
C ILE A 170 -26.03 -12.80 -7.79
N ILE A 171 -24.85 -12.68 -7.20
CA ILE A 171 -24.50 -13.22 -5.90
C ILE A 171 -24.06 -12.05 -5.01
N GLY A 172 -24.96 -11.65 -4.11
CA GLY A 172 -24.68 -10.71 -3.03
C GLY A 172 -23.81 -11.33 -1.94
N GLY A 173 -23.39 -10.51 -0.97
CA GLY A 173 -22.55 -11.00 0.13
C GLY A 173 -23.28 -12.03 0.99
N PHE A 174 -22.53 -12.96 1.55
CA PHE A 174 -23.00 -13.94 2.53
C PHE A 174 -22.25 -13.79 3.86
N ALA A 175 -22.77 -14.40 4.92
CA ALA A 175 -22.10 -14.49 6.21
C ALA A 175 -20.72 -15.17 6.06
N THR A 176 -19.71 -14.56 6.67
CA THR A 176 -18.30 -14.97 6.65
C THR A 176 -17.85 -15.66 7.93
N ASP A 177 -18.65 -15.57 8.98
CA ASP A 177 -18.45 -16.24 10.26
C ASP A 177 -19.02 -17.68 10.26
N GLN A 178 -18.63 -18.48 11.24
CA GLN A 178 -19.20 -19.81 11.46
C GLN A 178 -20.33 -19.71 12.49
N SER A 179 -21.50 -20.26 12.16
CA SER A 179 -22.66 -20.28 13.07
C SER A 179 -22.28 -20.81 14.45
N THR A 180 -22.62 -20.04 15.49
CA THR A 180 -22.22 -20.29 16.88
C THR A 180 -23.25 -21.08 17.69
N ASP A 181 -24.53 -21.03 17.29
CA ASP A 181 -25.65 -21.67 17.98
C ASP A 181 -26.71 -22.16 16.98
N ALA A 182 -27.34 -23.30 17.27
CA ALA A 182 -28.34 -23.98 16.43
C ALA A 182 -29.73 -23.29 16.43
N GLN A 183 -29.76 -21.96 16.53
CA GLN A 183 -30.94 -21.10 16.45
C GLN A 183 -30.72 -19.90 15.50
N ASP A 184 -29.46 -19.57 15.17
CA ASP A 184 -29.07 -18.57 14.15
C ASP A 184 -28.34 -19.26 12.98
N GLU A 185 -29.01 -20.26 12.39
CA GLU A 185 -28.48 -21.07 11.27
C GLU A 185 -28.65 -20.38 9.90
N ASP A 186 -29.55 -19.40 9.78
CA ASP A 186 -29.86 -18.72 8.51
C ASP A 186 -29.15 -17.37 8.31
N VAL A 187 -28.78 -16.62 9.36
CA VAL A 187 -28.13 -15.31 9.20
C VAL A 187 -26.88 -15.13 10.09
N GLY A 188 -25.96 -14.29 9.61
CA GLY A 188 -24.63 -14.07 10.20
C GLY A 188 -23.93 -12.81 9.70
N TYR A 189 -22.64 -12.71 10.03
CA TYR A 189 -21.83 -11.52 9.89
C TYR A 189 -20.91 -11.57 8.65
N ASN A 190 -21.03 -10.60 7.75
CA ASN A 190 -20.06 -10.40 6.67
C ASN A 190 -19.00 -9.36 7.08
N ASN A 191 -17.73 -9.79 7.16
CA ASN A 191 -16.60 -8.95 7.61
C ASN A 191 -16.41 -7.67 6.78
N GLU A 192 -16.74 -7.72 5.50
CA GLU A 192 -16.53 -6.63 4.53
C GLU A 192 -17.82 -5.80 4.32
N THR A 193 -18.90 -6.13 5.04
CA THR A 193 -20.27 -5.58 4.93
C THR A 193 -20.87 -5.65 3.51
N ALA A 194 -20.40 -6.57 2.67
CA ALA A 194 -20.67 -6.58 1.24
C ALA A 194 -22.17 -6.80 0.90
N ILE A 195 -22.78 -5.84 0.19
CA ILE A 195 -24.16 -5.93 -0.33
C ILE A 195 -24.24 -5.44 -1.79
N ILE A 196 -25.19 -5.96 -2.57
CA ILE A 196 -25.55 -5.35 -3.86
C ILE A 196 -26.79 -4.48 -3.63
N LYS A 197 -26.69 -3.15 -3.82
CA LYS A 197 -27.83 -2.26 -3.55
C LYS A 197 -29.03 -2.62 -4.41
N MET A 198 -28.83 -2.90 -5.69
CA MET A 198 -29.85 -3.46 -6.58
C MET A 198 -29.28 -4.58 -7.45
N GLY A 199 -29.82 -5.81 -7.31
CA GLY A 199 -29.37 -6.95 -8.12
C GLY A 199 -29.62 -6.73 -9.62
N LEU A 200 -30.84 -6.35 -9.98
CA LEU A 200 -31.24 -5.93 -11.32
C LEU A 200 -31.93 -4.57 -11.25
N ALA A 201 -31.32 -3.53 -11.82
CA ALA A 201 -31.92 -2.21 -11.94
C ALA A 201 -32.42 -2.01 -13.38
N VAL A 202 -33.72 -1.76 -13.56
CA VAL A 202 -34.38 -1.75 -14.87
C VAL A 202 -35.17 -0.46 -15.09
N GLY A 203 -34.74 0.34 -16.07
CA GLY A 203 -35.32 1.64 -16.37
C GLY A 203 -34.63 2.82 -15.66
N ASN A 204 -34.82 4.02 -16.22
CA ASN A 204 -34.00 5.18 -15.86
C ASN A 204 -34.33 5.81 -14.51
N ARG A 205 -35.58 5.69 -14.02
CA ARG A 205 -35.99 6.28 -12.73
C ARG A 205 -35.33 5.59 -11.54
N VAL A 206 -35.01 4.30 -11.67
CA VAL A 206 -34.42 3.47 -10.61
C VAL A 206 -33.17 4.11 -10.00
N TRP A 207 -32.23 4.61 -10.82
CA TRP A 207 -31.09 5.39 -10.33
C TRP A 207 -31.29 6.91 -10.43
N PHE A 208 -31.91 7.39 -11.52
CA PHE A 208 -31.87 8.82 -11.85
C PHE A 208 -33.12 9.59 -11.43
N GLY A 209 -34.14 8.94 -10.86
CA GLY A 209 -35.42 9.55 -10.48
C GLY A 209 -36.03 10.37 -11.62
N GLU A 210 -36.49 11.58 -11.30
CA GLU A 210 -37.09 12.52 -12.26
C GLU A 210 -36.08 13.25 -13.18
N LYS A 211 -34.77 12.93 -13.17
CA LYS A 211 -33.74 13.57 -14.03
C LYS A 211 -34.13 13.61 -15.51
N PHE A 212 -34.71 12.52 -16.01
CA PHE A 212 -35.16 12.36 -17.39
C PHE A 212 -36.67 12.67 -17.59
N GLY A 213 -37.36 13.10 -16.53
CA GLY A 213 -38.77 13.48 -16.53
C GLY A 213 -39.69 12.41 -17.11
N ARG A 214 -40.24 12.67 -18.30
CA ARG A 214 -41.15 11.76 -19.02
C ARG A 214 -40.46 10.77 -19.97
N ASN A 215 -39.15 10.87 -20.18
CA ASN A 215 -38.44 9.91 -21.03
C ASN A 215 -38.33 8.54 -20.33
N ARG A 216 -38.39 7.47 -21.12
CA ARG A 216 -38.40 6.08 -20.66
C ARG A 216 -37.40 5.25 -21.46
N ASN A 217 -36.82 4.25 -20.83
CA ASN A 217 -36.06 3.21 -21.53
C ASN A 217 -37.07 2.20 -22.10
N PHE A 218 -36.92 1.74 -23.35
CA PHE A 218 -37.95 0.94 -24.00
C PHE A 218 -37.48 -0.31 -24.77
N GLY A 219 -38.36 -1.32 -24.82
CA GLY A 219 -38.23 -2.51 -25.68
C GLY A 219 -37.24 -3.59 -25.22
N GLY A 220 -36.74 -3.52 -23.98
CA GLY A 220 -35.82 -4.51 -23.41
C GLY A 220 -36.52 -5.69 -22.71
N ILE A 221 -35.79 -6.80 -22.55
CA ILE A 221 -36.26 -8.03 -21.91
C ILE A 221 -35.29 -8.42 -20.79
N VAL A 222 -35.79 -8.66 -19.58
CA VAL A 222 -35.00 -9.04 -18.41
C VAL A 222 -35.67 -10.23 -17.72
N ARG A 223 -35.12 -11.44 -17.89
CA ARG A 223 -35.82 -12.67 -17.46
C ARG A 223 -34.95 -13.84 -17.05
N ASN A 224 -35.50 -14.80 -16.30
CA ASN A 224 -34.83 -16.05 -15.92
C ASN A 224 -33.51 -15.87 -15.14
N ASN A 225 -33.21 -14.66 -14.66
CA ASN A 225 -31.98 -14.38 -13.91
C ASN A 225 -32.17 -14.83 -12.46
N ARG A 226 -31.07 -15.26 -11.82
CA ARG A 226 -31.08 -15.81 -10.47
C ARG A 226 -30.27 -14.96 -9.51
N LEU A 227 -30.86 -14.62 -8.39
CA LEU A 227 -30.30 -13.72 -7.37
C LEU A 227 -30.18 -14.46 -6.04
N THR A 228 -29.06 -14.33 -5.34
CA THR A 228 -28.84 -14.95 -4.03
C THR A 228 -27.86 -14.13 -3.18
N GLY A 229 -27.85 -14.27 -1.85
CA GLY A 229 -27.03 -13.42 -0.97
C GLY A 229 -27.75 -12.16 -0.48
N ALA A 230 -26.98 -11.19 0.03
CA ALA A 230 -27.50 -9.95 0.61
C ALA A 230 -27.66 -8.79 -0.40
N PHE A 231 -28.83 -8.14 -0.37
CA PHE A 231 -29.20 -7.03 -1.25
C PHE A 231 -29.81 -5.84 -0.49
N GLY A 232 -29.89 -4.68 -1.16
CA GLY A 232 -30.93 -3.68 -0.86
C GLY A 232 -32.26 -4.10 -1.48
N TRP A 233 -32.31 -4.23 -2.81
CA TRP A 233 -33.45 -4.81 -3.53
C TRP A 233 -32.98 -5.83 -4.57
N GLY A 234 -33.76 -6.90 -4.79
CA GLY A 234 -33.41 -7.93 -5.77
C GLY A 234 -33.59 -7.43 -7.20
N VAL A 235 -34.82 -7.13 -7.60
CA VAL A 235 -35.16 -6.53 -8.91
C VAL A 235 -35.97 -5.26 -8.71
N ALA A 236 -35.51 -4.14 -9.28
CA ALA A 236 -36.20 -2.85 -9.24
C ALA A 236 -36.53 -2.34 -10.64
N VAL A 237 -37.81 -2.00 -10.86
CA VAL A 237 -38.30 -1.56 -12.17
C VAL A 237 -39.05 -0.23 -12.08
N SER A 238 -38.51 0.83 -12.68
CA SER A 238 -39.18 2.13 -12.84
C SER A 238 -38.62 2.92 -14.03
N GLY A 239 -39.49 3.61 -14.78
CA GLY A 239 -39.05 4.42 -15.93
C GLY A 239 -38.87 3.61 -17.22
N THR A 240 -39.58 2.49 -17.36
CA THR A 240 -39.57 1.67 -18.59
C THR A 240 -40.79 1.91 -19.46
N ARG A 241 -40.71 1.55 -20.75
CA ARG A 241 -41.86 1.40 -21.64
C ARG A 241 -41.73 0.17 -22.52
N ASP A 242 -42.80 -0.58 -22.76
CA ASP A 242 -42.80 -1.75 -23.65
C ASP A 242 -41.70 -2.79 -23.28
N PHE A 243 -41.27 -2.85 -22.01
CA PHE A 243 -40.30 -3.83 -21.52
C PHE A 243 -40.99 -5.18 -21.21
N VAL A 244 -40.21 -6.25 -21.07
CA VAL A 244 -40.67 -7.51 -20.47
C VAL A 244 -39.76 -7.91 -19.31
N VAL A 245 -40.30 -7.92 -18.10
CA VAL A 245 -39.64 -8.42 -16.90
C VAL A 245 -40.42 -9.64 -16.41
N GLU A 246 -39.82 -10.83 -16.45
CA GLU A 246 -40.52 -12.09 -16.12
C GLU A 246 -39.55 -13.12 -15.53
N ASN A 247 -40.04 -14.03 -14.67
CA ASN A 247 -39.28 -15.22 -14.23
C ASN A 247 -37.89 -14.95 -13.61
N ASN A 248 -37.60 -13.75 -13.11
CA ASN A 248 -36.39 -13.50 -12.32
C ASN A 248 -36.63 -14.00 -10.89
N GLU A 249 -35.72 -14.82 -10.38
CA GLU A 249 -35.91 -15.58 -9.14
C GLU A 249 -34.87 -15.16 -8.09
N VAL A 250 -35.30 -14.85 -6.88
CA VAL A 250 -34.42 -14.90 -5.69
C VAL A 250 -34.40 -16.35 -5.21
N VAL A 251 -33.20 -16.92 -5.04
CA VAL A 251 -32.97 -18.36 -4.84
C VAL A 251 -32.02 -18.62 -3.67
N GLY A 252 -32.22 -19.76 -3.00
CA GLY A 252 -31.46 -20.10 -1.80
C GLY A 252 -31.75 -19.12 -0.65
N ASN A 253 -30.80 -19.00 0.28
CA ASN A 253 -30.89 -18.06 1.38
C ASN A 253 -30.48 -16.64 0.90
N SER A 254 -31.27 -15.62 1.22
CA SER A 254 -31.10 -14.25 0.73
C SER A 254 -31.70 -13.25 1.71
N THR A 255 -31.05 -12.11 1.92
CA THR A 255 -31.56 -11.06 2.82
C THR A 255 -31.66 -9.71 2.11
N PHE A 256 -32.60 -8.90 2.58
CA PHE A 256 -32.90 -7.57 2.06
C PHE A 256 -32.73 -6.59 3.22
N ILE A 257 -31.64 -5.82 3.18
CA ILE A 257 -31.07 -5.17 4.37
C ILE A 257 -31.34 -3.66 4.35
N GLU A 258 -31.92 -3.14 5.43
CA GLU A 258 -32.37 -1.75 5.57
C GLU A 258 -31.42 -0.96 6.46
N THR A 259 -30.95 0.21 6.00
CA THR A 259 -30.18 1.15 6.84
C THR A 259 -30.37 2.58 6.35
N TYR A 260 -30.80 3.48 7.24
CA TYR A 260 -31.18 4.85 6.90
C TYR A 260 -30.09 5.88 7.24
N VAL A 261 -29.51 6.51 6.21
CA VAL A 261 -28.86 7.81 6.36
C VAL A 261 -29.95 8.89 6.51
N ARG A 262 -29.86 9.79 7.50
CA ARG A 262 -30.88 10.83 7.76
C ARG A 262 -31.02 11.82 6.59
N LEU A 263 -32.01 11.59 5.73
CA LEU A 263 -32.49 12.51 4.69
C LEU A 263 -34.02 12.58 4.71
N LEU A 264 -34.61 13.60 4.05
CA LEU A 264 -36.03 13.95 4.17
C LEU A 264 -36.99 13.11 3.28
N GLU A 265 -36.49 12.13 2.54
CA GLU A 265 -37.28 11.31 1.61
C GLU A 265 -37.39 9.88 2.11
N ALA A 266 -38.61 9.36 2.20
CA ALA A 266 -38.88 7.97 2.58
C ALA A 266 -38.66 7.07 1.36
N LEU A 267 -37.50 6.41 1.31
CA LEU A 267 -37.27 5.29 0.40
C LEU A 267 -38.24 4.13 0.74
N PRO A 268 -38.58 3.28 -0.25
CA PRO A 268 -39.29 2.04 0.04
C PRO A 268 -38.40 1.08 0.81
N SER A 269 -38.98 0.21 1.63
CA SER A 269 -38.18 -0.81 2.33
C SER A 269 -37.53 -1.81 1.34
N PRO A 270 -36.37 -2.39 1.70
CA PRO A 270 -35.75 -3.54 1.05
C PRO A 270 -36.70 -4.70 0.81
N GLU A 271 -36.73 -5.20 -0.43
CA GLU A 271 -37.65 -6.25 -0.89
C GLU A 271 -36.99 -7.08 -2.04
N PRO A 272 -37.36 -8.36 -2.22
CA PRO A 272 -36.91 -9.19 -3.34
C PRO A 272 -37.22 -8.58 -4.71
N PHE A 273 -38.37 -7.91 -4.81
CA PHE A 273 -38.90 -7.34 -6.05
C PHE A 273 -39.61 -6.02 -5.73
N LEU A 274 -39.43 -5.00 -6.56
CA LEU A 274 -40.27 -3.80 -6.56
C LEU A 274 -40.53 -3.30 -7.98
N TYR A 275 -41.67 -2.68 -8.15
CA TYR A 275 -42.13 -2.09 -9.40
C TYR A 275 -42.78 -0.73 -9.11
N ASP A 276 -42.60 0.24 -10.00
CA ASP A 276 -43.23 1.55 -9.91
C ASP A 276 -44.09 1.82 -11.15
N SER A 277 -45.41 1.85 -10.97
CA SER A 277 -46.34 2.23 -12.03
C SER A 277 -46.30 3.72 -12.40
N ASN A 278 -45.70 4.59 -11.58
CA ASN A 278 -45.63 6.04 -11.83
C ASN A 278 -44.57 6.38 -12.89
N GLY A 279 -44.89 6.10 -14.15
CA GLY A 279 -43.96 6.21 -15.27
C GLY A 279 -43.34 4.89 -15.67
N THR A 280 -44.08 3.79 -15.52
CA THR A 280 -43.83 2.57 -16.30
C THR A 280 -45.02 2.30 -17.21
N ASP A 281 -44.77 2.25 -18.52
CA ASP A 281 -45.80 2.34 -19.55
C ASP A 281 -45.82 1.06 -20.42
N SER A 282 -46.92 0.31 -20.49
CA SER A 282 -47.04 -0.93 -21.31
C SER A 282 -46.04 -2.08 -21.01
N THR A 283 -45.21 -1.97 -19.98
CA THR A 283 -44.23 -3.01 -19.59
C THR A 283 -44.93 -4.22 -18.97
N VAL A 284 -44.50 -5.43 -19.34
CA VAL A 284 -44.93 -6.67 -18.68
C VAL A 284 -44.16 -6.84 -17.38
N ILE A 285 -44.89 -6.94 -16.27
CA ILE A 285 -44.39 -7.12 -14.90
C ILE A 285 -45.13 -8.30 -14.26
N PRO A 286 -44.49 -9.15 -13.44
CA PRO A 286 -45.16 -10.27 -12.77
C PRO A 286 -46.07 -9.77 -11.65
N SER A 287 -47.24 -10.39 -11.45
CA SER A 287 -48.23 -9.94 -10.46
C SER A 287 -47.80 -10.08 -8.99
N ASN A 288 -46.61 -10.64 -8.72
CA ASN A 288 -46.00 -10.72 -7.39
C ASN A 288 -44.98 -9.60 -7.12
N TYR A 289 -44.77 -8.66 -8.05
CA TYR A 289 -43.97 -7.46 -7.81
C TYR A 289 -44.89 -6.41 -7.15
N PRO A 290 -44.61 -5.92 -5.94
CA PRO A 290 -45.39 -4.86 -5.33
C PRO A 290 -45.26 -3.55 -6.12
N ASP A 291 -46.38 -2.88 -6.37
CA ASP A 291 -46.43 -1.54 -6.96
C ASP A 291 -46.16 -0.50 -5.86
N VAL A 292 -44.99 0.11 -5.93
CA VAL A 292 -44.42 1.01 -4.93
C VAL A 292 -43.94 2.27 -5.65
N ARG A 293 -44.61 3.38 -5.37
CA ARG A 293 -44.28 4.70 -5.94
C ARG A 293 -42.85 5.10 -5.55
N LEU A 294 -42.04 5.45 -6.54
CA LEU A 294 -40.74 6.09 -6.32
C LEU A 294 -40.86 7.61 -6.51
N ASP A 295 -40.56 8.36 -5.46
CA ASP A 295 -40.45 9.83 -5.50
C ASP A 295 -39.00 10.31 -5.75
N GLY A 296 -38.03 9.39 -5.73
CA GLY A 296 -36.59 9.65 -5.94
C GLY A 296 -35.84 8.42 -6.47
N GLY A 297 -34.52 8.54 -6.65
CA GLY A 297 -33.65 7.44 -7.08
C GLY A 297 -33.16 6.57 -5.92
N LEU A 298 -33.04 5.25 -6.13
CA LEU A 298 -32.72 4.23 -5.12
C LEU A 298 -31.21 4.17 -4.76
N LEU A 299 -30.59 5.33 -4.56
CA LEU A 299 -29.15 5.49 -4.32
C LEU A 299 -28.72 5.33 -2.84
N CYS A 300 -29.62 5.69 -1.91
CA CYS A 300 -29.26 6.03 -0.52
C CYS A 300 -29.38 4.89 0.52
N ILE A 301 -29.37 3.63 0.09
CA ILE A 301 -29.07 2.50 0.99
C ILE A 301 -27.56 2.40 1.25
N THR A 302 -27.18 2.01 2.46
CA THR A 302 -25.85 1.50 2.83
C THR A 302 -25.99 0.09 3.42
N SER A 303 -24.89 -0.63 3.57
CA SER A 303 -24.84 -1.75 4.51
C SER A 303 -25.01 -1.24 5.96
N PRO A 304 -25.43 -2.12 6.90
CA PRO A 304 -25.50 -1.81 8.32
C PRO A 304 -24.11 -1.88 8.96
N ASP A 305 -23.90 -1.11 10.03
CA ASP A 305 -22.67 -1.13 10.84
C ASP A 305 -22.57 -2.41 11.70
N GLY A 306 -22.35 -3.55 11.02
CA GLY A 306 -22.26 -4.88 11.61
C GLY A 306 -23.61 -5.53 11.95
N GLY A 307 -23.57 -6.61 12.73
CA GLY A 307 -24.73 -7.44 13.08
C GLY A 307 -24.98 -8.60 12.11
N ASP A 308 -25.83 -9.55 12.52
CA ASP A 308 -26.08 -10.79 11.79
C ASP A 308 -27.20 -10.62 10.74
N TYR A 309 -26.87 -9.92 9.66
CA TYR A 309 -27.82 -9.55 8.59
C TYR A 309 -27.59 -10.27 7.26
N TRP A 310 -26.47 -10.96 7.09
CA TRP A 310 -26.11 -11.63 5.83
C TRP A 310 -26.53 -13.10 5.86
N PRO A 311 -27.03 -13.67 4.75
CA PRO A 311 -27.47 -15.06 4.72
C PRO A 311 -26.30 -16.03 4.92
N ARG A 312 -26.53 -17.15 5.60
CA ARG A 312 -25.59 -18.29 5.70
C ARG A 312 -25.81 -19.27 4.53
N GLY A 313 -24.80 -20.12 4.28
CA GLY A 313 -24.80 -21.10 3.16
C GLY A 313 -24.12 -20.58 1.88
N GLY A 314 -23.23 -19.61 2.00
CA GLY A 314 -22.77 -18.74 0.93
C GLY A 314 -21.79 -19.25 -0.12
N SER A 315 -22.05 -20.39 -0.76
CA SER A 315 -21.34 -20.75 -1.99
C SER A 315 -22.10 -21.76 -2.85
N PRO A 316 -22.23 -21.54 -4.18
CA PRO A 316 -22.66 -22.58 -5.13
C PRO A 316 -21.60 -23.69 -5.33
N TYR A 317 -20.42 -23.55 -4.73
CA TYR A 317 -19.36 -24.55 -4.66
C TYR A 317 -19.09 -24.88 -3.19
N GLY A 318 -19.59 -26.04 -2.73
CA GLY A 318 -19.74 -26.36 -1.31
C GLY A 318 -18.48 -26.24 -0.43
N ASN A 319 -18.72 -26.04 0.87
CA ASN A 319 -17.70 -25.92 1.90
C ASN A 319 -16.78 -27.17 1.92
N PRO A 320 -15.44 -27.05 1.69
CA PRO A 320 -14.57 -28.21 1.47
C PRO A 320 -14.48 -29.24 2.60
N ASP A 321 -14.87 -28.87 3.84
CA ASP A 321 -14.55 -29.63 5.06
C ASP A 321 -15.76 -30.34 5.72
N LYS A 322 -16.90 -30.55 5.02
CA LYS A 322 -18.10 -31.17 5.66
C LYS A 322 -18.83 -32.33 4.96
N ASP A 323 -18.52 -32.69 3.71
CA ASP A 323 -19.19 -33.81 3.01
C ASP A 323 -18.63 -35.20 3.39
N GLU A 324 -18.50 -35.52 4.68
CA GLU A 324 -18.20 -36.90 5.12
C GLU A 324 -18.79 -37.31 6.50
N ALA A 325 -20.04 -36.92 6.81
CA ALA A 325 -20.78 -37.49 7.94
C ALA A 325 -22.32 -37.46 7.80
N GLY A 326 -22.96 -38.62 8.03
CA GLY A 326 -24.33 -38.73 8.57
C GLY A 326 -25.52 -38.34 7.68
N ALA A 327 -26.24 -39.33 7.17
CA ALA A 327 -27.61 -39.16 6.70
C ALA A 327 -28.60 -39.71 7.75
N GLU A 328 -29.65 -38.95 8.11
CA GLU A 328 -30.94 -39.44 8.64
C GLU A 328 -31.90 -38.25 8.91
N GLY A 329 -33.22 -38.50 8.95
CA GLY A 329 -34.21 -37.59 9.55
C GLY A 329 -35.21 -36.90 8.61
N GLU A 330 -36.49 -37.26 8.71
CA GLU A 330 -37.64 -36.51 8.16
C GLU A 330 -38.28 -35.63 9.25
N GLY A 331 -39.02 -34.57 8.89
CA GLY A 331 -39.97 -33.93 9.80
C GLY A 331 -40.38 -32.50 9.46
N ALA A 332 -41.66 -32.26 9.18
CA ALA A 332 -42.21 -30.92 8.94
C ALA A 332 -43.34 -30.58 9.94
N ASN A 333 -43.50 -29.31 10.31
CA ASN A 333 -44.84 -28.70 10.49
C ASN A 333 -44.89 -27.17 10.69
N THR A 334 -45.40 -26.48 9.65
CA THR A 334 -46.57 -25.58 9.63
C THR A 334 -46.85 -24.46 10.66
N THR A 335 -47.57 -23.44 10.14
CA THR A 335 -48.35 -22.36 10.80
C THR A 335 -47.62 -21.10 11.31
N SER A 336 -48.25 -19.92 11.39
CA SER A 336 -48.94 -19.06 10.38
C SER A 336 -49.76 -17.93 11.07
N GLY A 337 -49.74 -16.71 10.53
CA GLY A 337 -50.67 -15.62 10.92
C GLY A 337 -50.15 -14.22 10.55
N HIS A 338 -50.60 -13.56 9.47
CA HIS A 338 -51.85 -12.77 9.30
C HIS A 338 -51.95 -11.48 10.14
N GLY A 339 -52.04 -10.30 9.50
CA GLY A 339 -52.21 -9.03 10.25
C GLY A 339 -52.32 -7.67 9.51
N SER A 340 -53.15 -7.53 8.47
CA SER A 340 -53.80 -6.27 7.98
C SER A 340 -53.26 -4.89 8.48
N SER A 341 -52.64 -4.04 7.64
CA SER A 341 -53.26 -3.14 6.64
C SER A 341 -54.20 -2.00 7.15
N ARG A 342 -53.94 -0.74 6.73
CA ARG A 342 -54.98 0.17 6.15
C ARG A 342 -54.46 1.51 5.55
N SER A 343 -54.78 1.68 4.26
CA SER A 343 -54.67 2.90 3.43
C SER A 343 -55.54 4.10 3.89
N ARG A 344 -55.18 5.35 3.49
CA ARG A 344 -56.01 6.21 2.60
C ARG A 344 -55.53 7.65 2.32
N LYS A 345 -55.39 7.98 1.02
CA LYS A 345 -55.87 9.20 0.29
C LYS A 345 -55.31 10.59 0.65
N LEU A 346 -55.44 11.66 -0.16
CA LEU A 346 -55.54 11.87 -1.64
C LEU A 346 -55.60 13.41 -1.89
N GLY A 347 -54.91 13.96 -2.90
CA GLY A 347 -54.96 15.40 -3.23
C GLY A 347 -54.55 15.68 -4.69
N LEU A 348 -55.06 16.77 -5.29
CA LEU A 348 -54.99 17.03 -6.73
C LEU A 348 -54.81 18.53 -7.04
N GLY A 349 -54.02 18.88 -8.08
CA GLY A 349 -53.85 20.25 -8.59
C GLY A 349 -53.10 20.27 -9.93
N LEU A 350 -53.37 21.23 -10.83
CA LEU A 350 -52.96 21.18 -12.25
C LEU A 350 -52.48 22.53 -12.84
N GLY A 351 -51.41 22.46 -13.65
CA GLY A 351 -51.17 23.33 -14.81
C GLY A 351 -50.36 24.63 -14.61
N ILE A 352 -49.89 25.32 -15.68
CA ILE A 352 -49.80 24.93 -17.10
C ILE A 352 -48.87 25.90 -17.90
N THR A 353 -48.05 25.39 -18.86
CA THR A 353 -47.36 26.12 -19.98
C THR A 353 -46.38 27.28 -19.69
N PHE A 354 -45.48 27.71 -20.60
CA PHE A 354 -44.62 27.04 -21.61
C PHE A 354 -43.49 28.01 -22.06
N GLY A 355 -42.32 27.48 -22.43
CA GLY A 355 -41.03 28.19 -22.46
C GLY A 355 -40.74 29.29 -23.52
N ILE A 356 -39.49 29.79 -23.47
CA ILE A 356 -38.65 30.29 -24.58
C ILE A 356 -37.20 30.53 -24.05
N LEU A 357 -36.17 30.40 -24.92
CA LEU A 357 -34.73 30.69 -24.67
C LEU A 357 -34.09 29.97 -23.44
N VAL A 358 -33.54 28.75 -23.51
CA VAL A 358 -32.70 28.11 -24.56
C VAL A 358 -31.37 28.85 -24.85
N ALA A 359 -31.08 29.98 -24.18
CA ALA A 359 -29.84 30.76 -24.40
C ALA A 359 -28.90 30.90 -23.18
N LEU A 360 -29.34 30.52 -21.97
CA LEU A 360 -28.57 30.73 -20.72
C LEU A 360 -28.12 29.44 -20.01
N VAL A 361 -28.58 28.27 -20.46
CA VAL A 361 -28.32 26.97 -19.79
C VAL A 361 -26.83 26.58 -19.82
N ALA A 362 -26.10 26.96 -20.87
CA ALA A 362 -24.66 26.66 -21.02
C ALA A 362 -23.77 27.38 -19.99
N ALA A 363 -24.27 28.45 -19.34
CA ALA A 363 -23.56 29.15 -18.27
C ALA A 363 -24.06 28.75 -16.86
N TRP A 364 -25.20 28.07 -16.76
CA TRP A 364 -25.82 27.69 -15.49
C TRP A 364 -25.35 26.31 -14.97
N GLN A 365 -24.82 25.46 -15.86
CA GLN A 365 -24.33 24.10 -15.55
C GLN A 365 -22.97 24.04 -14.81
N ILE A 366 -22.43 25.17 -14.32
CA ILE A 366 -21.17 25.23 -13.56
C ILE A 366 -21.37 25.75 -12.11
N THR A 367 -22.60 26.13 -11.72
CA THR A 367 -22.85 26.79 -10.42
C THR A 367 -23.95 26.14 -9.56
N VAL A 368 -24.61 25.07 -10.02
CA VAL A 368 -25.61 24.35 -9.20
C VAL A 368 -24.96 23.31 -8.28
N ALA A 369 -23.82 22.73 -8.67
CA ALA A 369 -23.06 21.77 -7.85
C ALA A 369 -22.21 22.43 -6.74
N THR A 370 -22.35 23.75 -6.52
CA THR A 370 -21.49 24.52 -5.60
C THR A 370 -22.30 25.41 -4.63
N THR A 371 -23.64 25.29 -4.63
CA THR A 371 -24.52 26.18 -3.85
C THR A 371 -25.60 25.40 -3.07
N ILE A 372 -25.21 24.27 -2.47
CA ILE A 372 -25.95 23.62 -1.37
C ILE A 372 -24.94 23.25 -0.27
N CYS A 373 -24.41 24.26 0.43
CA CYS A 373 -23.74 24.13 1.75
C CYS A 373 -23.24 25.48 2.33
N THR A 374 -23.89 26.62 2.03
CA THR A 374 -23.55 27.93 2.61
C THR A 374 -24.78 28.82 2.77
N THR A 375 -25.29 28.91 4.01
CA THR A 375 -25.75 30.14 4.70
C THR A 375 -26.08 29.78 6.15
N ASP A 376 -25.30 30.35 7.07
CA ASP A 376 -25.68 30.92 8.36
C ASP A 376 -26.43 30.06 9.42
N ILE A 377 -25.71 29.81 10.52
CA ILE A 377 -26.27 29.65 11.86
C ILE A 377 -25.71 30.79 12.71
N GLU A 378 -26.57 31.72 13.15
CA GLU A 378 -26.23 32.69 14.20
C GLU A 378 -26.80 32.22 15.54
N SER A 379 -25.93 32.14 16.57
CA SER A 379 -26.24 31.90 17.99
C SER A 379 -26.90 30.53 18.33
N GLU A 380 -26.77 30.00 19.55
CA GLU A 380 -26.10 30.51 20.76
C GLU A 380 -25.26 29.40 21.45
N ASN A 381 -24.45 29.78 22.44
CA ASN A 381 -23.43 28.93 23.04
C ASN A 381 -24.00 27.77 23.88
N THR A 382 -23.51 26.54 23.62
CA THR A 382 -22.50 25.86 24.48
C THR A 382 -22.19 24.49 23.88
N HIS A 383 -20.95 24.20 23.49
CA HIS A 383 -20.53 22.81 23.28
C HIS A 383 -19.03 22.56 23.39
N MET A 384 -18.69 21.42 24.00
CA MET A 384 -17.39 20.75 23.86
C MET A 384 -17.19 20.27 22.42
N SER A 385 -15.95 19.94 22.05
CA SER A 385 -15.59 19.32 20.76
C SER A 385 -16.53 18.17 20.37
N PRO A 386 -16.90 18.02 19.09
CA PRO A 386 -17.85 16.99 18.64
C PRO A 386 -17.30 15.60 18.97
N ASN A 387 -17.98 14.92 19.90
CA ASN A 387 -17.52 13.66 20.46
C ASN A 387 -17.82 12.49 19.51
N THR A 388 -17.01 12.34 18.47
CA THR A 388 -16.90 11.07 17.74
C THR A 388 -16.52 9.98 18.74
N GLY A 389 -17.37 8.97 18.93
CA GLY A 389 -17.26 7.97 20.01
C GLY A 389 -16.09 6.98 19.90
N TYR A 390 -15.02 7.35 19.21
CA TYR A 390 -13.83 6.54 18.93
C TYR A 390 -12.58 7.43 18.81
N LEU A 391 -11.39 6.84 18.95
CA LEU A 391 -10.11 7.52 18.79
C LEU A 391 -9.59 7.38 17.36
N GLY A 392 -9.29 8.49 16.67
CA GLY A 392 -8.61 8.49 15.37
C GLY A 392 -9.16 9.49 14.36
N VAL A 393 -8.81 9.31 13.09
CA VAL A 393 -9.32 10.08 11.94
C VAL A 393 -10.36 9.33 11.09
N THR A 394 -10.71 8.11 11.51
CA THR A 394 -11.78 7.27 10.93
C THR A 394 -12.40 6.47 12.08
N PRO A 395 -13.61 5.91 11.89
CA PRO A 395 -14.12 4.83 12.73
C PRO A 395 -13.11 3.67 12.87
N PRO A 396 -13.24 2.82 13.90
CA PRO A 396 -12.56 1.53 13.97
C PRO A 396 -13.07 0.60 12.87
N ILE A 397 -12.23 -0.36 12.44
CA ILE A 397 -12.60 -1.41 11.47
C ILE A 397 -13.38 -2.52 12.19
N ALA A 398 -12.98 -2.89 13.41
CA ALA A 398 -13.74 -3.82 14.23
C ALA A 398 -13.58 -3.54 15.72
N THR A 399 -14.68 -3.65 16.47
CA THR A 399 -14.73 -3.50 17.93
C THR A 399 -14.85 -4.85 18.66
N SER A 400 -14.67 -5.97 17.95
CA SER A 400 -14.63 -7.30 18.54
C SER A 400 -13.40 -7.50 19.43
N GLY A 401 -13.54 -8.34 20.46
CA GLY A 401 -12.42 -8.82 21.27
C GLY A 401 -11.57 -9.85 20.51
N PRO A 402 -10.40 -10.24 21.05
CA PRO A 402 -9.56 -11.28 20.46
C PRO A 402 -10.22 -12.66 20.50
N SER A 403 -9.88 -13.51 19.54
CA SER A 403 -10.20 -14.93 19.61
C SER A 403 -9.29 -15.67 20.61
N LYS A 404 -9.73 -16.83 21.11
CA LYS A 404 -8.93 -17.71 22.00
C LYS A 404 -7.57 -18.12 21.40
N MET A 405 -7.45 -18.13 20.06
CA MET A 405 -6.19 -18.38 19.38
C MET A 405 -5.25 -17.17 19.45
N GLU A 406 -5.78 -15.95 19.26
CA GLU A 406 -5.04 -14.69 19.42
C GLU A 406 -4.68 -14.41 20.89
N GLU A 407 -5.49 -14.85 21.86
CA GLU A 407 -5.18 -14.83 23.30
C GLU A 407 -3.94 -15.68 23.61
N ALA A 408 -3.95 -16.96 23.23
CA ALA A 408 -2.82 -17.84 23.45
C ALA A 408 -1.57 -17.40 22.66
N ALA A 409 -1.74 -16.88 21.44
CA ALA A 409 -0.64 -16.28 20.67
C ALA A 409 -0.04 -15.04 21.38
N THR A 410 -0.84 -14.29 22.16
CA THR A 410 -0.35 -13.19 23.01
C THR A 410 0.44 -13.70 24.20
N GLU A 411 0.02 -14.79 24.85
CA GLU A 411 0.85 -15.41 25.89
C GLU A 411 2.22 -15.84 25.34
N ASP A 412 2.23 -16.50 24.19
CA ASP A 412 3.45 -17.03 23.58
C ASP A 412 4.37 -15.90 23.06
N LEU A 413 3.80 -14.81 22.55
CA LEU A 413 4.52 -13.56 22.26
C LEU A 413 5.20 -13.04 23.54
N MET A 414 4.48 -12.99 24.65
CA MET A 414 4.98 -12.45 25.91
C MET A 414 5.96 -13.39 26.63
N LYS A 415 5.98 -14.69 26.30
CA LYS A 415 7.05 -15.62 26.68
C LYS A 415 8.31 -15.30 25.87
N GLU A 416 8.20 -15.19 24.55
CA GLU A 416 9.31 -14.92 23.63
C GLU A 416 9.95 -13.54 23.86
N LEU A 417 9.17 -12.47 24.05
CA LEU A 417 9.71 -11.13 24.32
C LEU A 417 10.53 -11.07 25.64
N ARG A 418 10.22 -11.93 26.62
CA ARG A 418 11.03 -12.10 27.84
C ARG A 418 12.31 -12.90 27.56
N LEU A 419 12.22 -13.99 26.79
CA LEU A 419 13.38 -14.78 26.37
C LEU A 419 14.40 -13.96 25.56
N GLN A 420 13.92 -13.06 24.70
CA GLN A 420 14.73 -12.13 23.91
C GLN A 420 15.26 -10.92 24.72
N GLY A 421 15.04 -10.88 26.05
CA GLY A 421 15.57 -9.85 26.94
C GLY A 421 14.94 -8.46 26.75
N ASN A 422 13.71 -8.37 26.23
CA ASN A 422 13.10 -7.10 25.84
C ASN A 422 12.43 -6.33 27.00
N PHE A 423 12.56 -6.80 28.24
CA PHE A 423 12.07 -6.15 29.46
C PHE A 423 13.25 -5.94 30.41
N GLU A 424 13.30 -4.78 31.07
CA GLU A 424 14.29 -4.51 32.11
C GLU A 424 13.92 -5.16 33.45
N SER A 425 14.90 -5.30 34.37
CA SER A 425 14.65 -5.84 35.71
C SER A 425 14.12 -4.76 36.65
N ALA A 426 13.47 -5.18 37.75
CA ALA A 426 12.93 -4.25 38.75
C ALA A 426 14.03 -3.38 39.39
N GLU A 427 15.25 -3.90 39.52
CA GLU A 427 16.43 -3.17 39.99
C GLU A 427 16.92 -2.13 38.98
N GLU A 428 16.69 -2.32 37.68
CA GLU A 428 16.96 -1.32 36.66
C GLU A 428 15.88 -0.24 36.66
N SER A 429 14.59 -0.61 36.67
CA SER A 429 13.48 0.34 36.74
C SER A 429 13.60 1.26 37.96
N LYS A 430 13.84 0.70 39.15
CA LYS A 430 14.06 1.48 40.37
C LYS A 430 15.29 2.39 40.28
N ARG A 431 16.37 1.95 39.63
CA ARG A 431 17.56 2.78 39.39
C ARG A 431 17.25 3.97 38.48
N ARG A 432 16.40 3.79 37.46
CA ARG A 432 15.93 4.88 36.59
C ARG A 432 15.07 5.89 37.36
N GLU A 433 14.17 5.41 38.23
CA GLU A 433 13.35 6.27 39.10
C GLU A 433 14.20 7.07 40.10
N GLU A 434 15.14 6.42 40.80
CA GLU A 434 16.10 7.09 41.70
C GLU A 434 16.92 8.15 40.95
N VAL A 435 17.36 7.85 39.73
CA VAL A 435 18.13 8.79 38.90
C VAL A 435 17.28 9.96 38.41
N LEU A 436 16.03 9.74 38.01
CA LEU A 436 15.12 10.82 37.62
C LEU A 436 14.78 11.77 38.78
N GLY A 437 14.67 11.24 40.01
CA GLY A 437 14.52 12.05 41.22
C GLY A 437 15.69 13.01 41.42
N MET A 438 16.93 12.49 41.45
CA MET A 438 18.13 13.33 41.58
C MET A 438 18.26 14.35 40.43
N VAL A 439 17.92 13.94 39.21
CA VAL A 439 17.95 14.82 38.03
C VAL A 439 16.94 15.96 38.13
N HIS A 440 15.76 15.72 38.68
CA HIS A 440 14.77 16.78 38.93
C HIS A 440 15.29 17.82 39.94
N GLU A 441 15.92 17.37 41.03
CA GLU A 441 16.55 18.25 42.02
C GLU A 441 17.67 19.10 41.40
N VAL A 442 18.54 18.52 40.57
CA VAL A 442 19.63 19.25 39.88
C VAL A 442 19.06 20.30 38.91
N VAL A 443 17.93 20.02 38.24
CA VAL A 443 17.24 21.00 37.37
C VAL A 443 16.66 22.17 38.17
N GLN A 444 16.01 21.91 39.32
CA GLN A 444 15.55 22.98 40.22
C GLN A 444 16.70 23.80 40.79
N GLN A 445 17.81 23.15 41.19
CA GLN A 445 19.02 23.84 41.64
C GLN A 445 19.64 24.71 40.53
N PHE A 446 19.62 24.25 39.27
CA PHE A 446 20.08 25.02 38.11
C PHE A 446 19.23 26.27 37.88
N VAL A 447 17.89 26.15 37.82
CA VAL A 447 16.99 27.30 37.67
C VAL A 447 17.17 28.30 38.82
N ARG A 448 17.30 27.82 40.07
CA ARG A 448 17.61 28.67 41.23
C ARG A 448 18.96 29.38 41.11
N LYS A 449 20.02 28.68 40.67
CA LYS A 449 21.38 29.24 40.51
C LYS A 449 21.43 30.36 39.47
N VAL A 450 20.72 30.21 38.34
CA VAL A 450 20.57 31.24 37.31
C VAL A 450 19.68 32.40 37.80
N SER A 451 18.58 32.10 38.48
CA SER A 451 17.68 33.12 39.05
C SER A 451 18.40 34.02 40.06
N LEU A 452 19.27 33.45 40.90
CA LEU A 452 20.12 34.21 41.83
C LEU A 452 21.21 35.03 41.13
N SER A 453 21.81 34.53 40.03
CA SER A 453 22.88 35.27 39.33
C SER A 453 22.37 36.53 38.62
N ILE A 454 21.10 36.55 38.20
CA ILE A 454 20.42 37.74 37.66
C ILE A 454 19.81 38.65 38.75
N GLY A 455 20.03 38.35 40.03
CA GLY A 455 19.64 39.21 41.16
C GLY A 455 18.22 39.02 41.70
N MET A 456 17.54 37.91 41.39
CA MET A 456 16.26 37.60 42.05
C MET A 456 16.47 37.29 43.54
N SER A 457 15.47 37.57 44.38
CA SER A 457 15.50 37.18 45.79
C SER A 457 15.48 35.65 45.96
N GLU A 458 16.03 35.13 47.06
CA GLU A 458 16.01 33.69 47.36
C GLU A 458 14.60 33.07 47.28
N GLN A 459 13.57 33.81 47.72
CA GLN A 459 12.18 33.37 47.62
C GLN A 459 11.70 33.29 46.17
N ALA A 460 12.00 34.30 45.35
CA ALA A 460 11.63 34.32 43.93
C ALA A 460 12.44 33.31 43.10
N ALA A 461 13.73 33.12 43.41
CA ALA A 461 14.59 32.13 42.78
C ALA A 461 14.19 30.69 43.11
N LYS A 462 13.58 30.45 44.28
CA LYS A 462 12.92 29.17 44.59
C LYS A 462 11.57 29.03 43.90
N ALA A 463 10.76 30.10 43.85
CA ALA A 463 9.44 30.10 43.21
C ALA A 463 9.49 29.99 41.67
N ALA A 464 10.62 30.29 41.04
CA ALA A 464 10.87 30.08 39.62
C ALA A 464 10.72 28.60 39.18
N GLY A 465 10.90 27.65 40.11
CA GLY A 465 10.62 26.23 39.93
C GLY A 465 11.58 25.54 38.97
N GLY A 466 11.03 24.77 38.02
CA GLY A 466 11.76 23.99 37.03
C GLY A 466 11.38 22.51 37.10
N LYS A 467 11.01 21.92 35.96
CA LYS A 467 10.38 20.59 35.89
C LYS A 467 11.01 19.74 34.78
N ILE A 468 11.10 18.43 35.01
CA ILE A 468 11.54 17.48 33.98
C ILE A 468 10.35 16.71 33.40
N PHE A 469 10.41 16.42 32.10
CA PHE A 469 9.44 15.58 31.40
C PHE A 469 10.18 14.54 30.59
N THR A 470 10.02 13.26 30.93
CA THR A 470 10.55 12.18 30.08
C THR A 470 9.71 12.04 28.81
N PHE A 471 10.36 11.56 27.74
CA PHE A 471 9.68 11.27 26.47
C PHE A 471 10.20 9.96 25.86
N GLY A 472 9.94 9.74 24.56
CA GLY A 472 10.52 8.63 23.80
C GLY A 472 10.23 7.23 24.36
N SER A 473 11.18 6.30 24.26
CA SER A 473 10.91 4.87 24.59
C SER A 473 10.55 4.67 26.05
N TYR A 474 11.19 5.42 26.95
CA TYR A 474 11.00 5.29 28.39
C TYR A 474 9.61 5.77 28.81
N ARG A 475 9.19 6.97 28.39
CA ARG A 475 7.86 7.50 28.73
C ARG A 475 6.72 6.72 28.09
N LEU A 476 6.92 6.13 26.91
CA LEU A 476 5.96 5.19 26.30
C LEU A 476 5.83 3.88 27.09
N GLY A 477 6.82 3.50 27.91
CA GLY A 477 6.88 2.22 28.61
C GLY A 477 7.31 1.05 27.72
N VAL A 478 8.12 1.32 26.68
CA VAL A 478 8.59 0.33 25.67
C VAL A 478 10.12 0.28 25.53
N HIS A 479 10.84 0.78 26.53
CA HIS A 479 12.29 0.63 26.68
C HIS A 479 12.67 -0.78 27.17
N GLY A 480 13.88 -1.22 26.82
CA GLY A 480 14.50 -2.46 27.31
C GLY A 480 15.81 -2.18 28.09
N PRO A 481 16.50 -3.23 28.55
CA PRO A 481 17.79 -3.12 29.23
C PRO A 481 18.78 -2.23 28.46
N GLY A 482 19.52 -1.38 29.17
CA GLY A 482 20.52 -0.49 28.57
C GLY A 482 19.99 0.63 27.67
N SER A 483 18.66 0.80 27.51
CA SER A 483 18.09 1.95 26.79
C SER A 483 18.41 3.27 27.50
N ASP A 484 18.46 4.35 26.73
CA ASP A 484 18.52 5.74 27.17
C ASP A 484 17.21 6.23 27.82
N ILE A 485 17.30 7.37 28.53
CA ILE A 485 16.13 8.15 28.97
C ILE A 485 16.15 9.52 28.29
N ASP A 486 15.32 9.67 27.27
CA ASP A 486 14.92 10.94 26.68
C ASP A 486 14.30 11.86 27.76
N THR A 487 14.96 12.99 28.10
CA THR A 487 14.54 13.89 29.19
C THR A 487 14.53 15.35 28.77
N LEU A 488 13.40 16.03 28.92
CA LEU A 488 13.25 17.46 28.65
C LEU A 488 13.26 18.26 29.96
N CYS A 489 14.23 19.16 30.10
CA CYS A 489 14.30 20.17 31.15
C CYS A 489 13.49 21.40 30.75
N VAL A 490 12.37 21.65 31.44
CA VAL A 490 11.49 22.80 31.23
C VAL A 490 11.78 23.88 32.27
N VAL A 491 12.14 25.07 31.80
CA VAL A 491 12.67 26.19 32.61
C VAL A 491 11.94 27.51 32.29
N PRO A 492 11.93 28.49 33.20
CA PRO A 492 11.28 29.79 32.97
C PRO A 492 12.09 30.70 32.05
N GLN A 493 11.45 31.74 31.51
CA GLN A 493 11.89 32.59 30.39
C GLN A 493 13.27 33.25 30.57
N HIS A 494 13.70 33.46 31.81
CA HIS A 494 14.98 34.09 32.14
C HIS A 494 16.16 33.11 32.19
N VAL A 495 15.90 31.80 32.05
CA VAL A 495 16.92 30.76 31.90
C VAL A 495 17.06 30.44 30.42
N THR A 496 18.27 30.61 29.87
CA THR A 496 18.53 30.52 28.42
C THR A 496 19.23 29.21 28.03
N TYR A 497 19.30 28.94 26.72
CA TYR A 497 20.17 27.88 26.19
C TYR A 497 21.66 28.09 26.51
N ALA A 498 22.11 29.34 26.69
CA ALA A 498 23.49 29.59 27.11
C ALA A 498 23.72 29.10 28.55
N ASP A 499 22.77 29.33 29.45
CA ASP A 499 22.85 28.87 30.84
C ASP A 499 22.80 27.34 30.96
N PHE A 500 22.06 26.68 30.07
CA PHE A 500 21.99 25.21 29.99
C PHE A 500 23.38 24.59 29.74
N PHE A 501 24.16 25.13 28.79
CA PHE A 501 25.53 24.65 28.55
C PHE A 501 26.57 25.26 29.51
N ALA A 502 26.41 26.51 29.95
CA ALA A 502 27.39 27.19 30.81
C ALA A 502 27.23 26.91 32.32
N THR A 503 26.06 26.46 32.78
CA THR A 503 25.75 26.23 34.20
C THR A 503 25.26 24.80 34.47
N PHE A 504 24.32 24.26 33.69
CA PHE A 504 23.79 22.91 33.93
C PHE A 504 24.77 21.81 33.48
N GLU A 505 25.49 21.96 32.36
CA GLU A 505 26.53 20.98 31.97
C GLU A 505 27.68 20.85 32.99
N PRO A 506 28.24 21.95 33.56
CA PRO A 506 29.18 21.84 34.68
C PRO A 506 28.56 21.20 35.93
N MET A 507 27.31 21.52 36.28
CA MET A 507 26.64 20.88 37.43
C MET A 507 26.45 19.37 37.23
N LEU A 508 26.21 18.90 36.00
CA LEU A 508 26.22 17.46 35.68
C LEU A 508 27.62 16.84 35.76
N LYS A 509 28.70 17.60 35.55
CA LYS A 509 30.09 17.15 35.74
C LYS A 509 30.54 17.14 37.20
N GLU A 510 29.91 17.95 38.05
CA GLU A 510 30.09 17.99 39.50
C GLU A 510 29.23 16.92 40.24
N MET A 511 28.25 16.32 39.55
CA MET A 511 27.28 15.38 40.14
C MET A 511 27.88 13.99 40.42
N GLU A 512 27.68 13.48 41.63
CA GLU A 512 28.19 12.15 42.01
C GLU A 512 27.58 11.03 41.13
N GLY A 513 28.45 10.19 40.59
CA GLY A 513 28.05 9.06 39.74
C GLY A 513 27.64 9.44 38.31
N ALA A 514 27.79 10.70 37.90
CA ALA A 514 27.69 11.11 36.49
C ALA A 514 29.00 10.83 35.74
N THR A 515 28.89 10.31 34.53
CA THR A 515 30.01 10.05 33.60
C THR A 515 29.60 10.42 32.17
N GLU A 516 30.57 10.48 31.25
CA GLU A 516 30.29 10.66 29.80
C GLU A 516 29.50 11.94 29.47
N VAL A 517 29.65 13.02 30.27
CA VAL A 517 28.93 14.29 30.11
C VAL A 517 29.46 15.10 28.90
N ALA A 518 28.65 15.22 27.86
CA ALA A 518 28.99 15.93 26.62
C ALA A 518 27.81 16.75 26.07
N GLY A 519 27.96 18.08 26.01
CA GLY A 519 27.02 18.97 25.33
C GLY A 519 27.27 19.09 23.84
N VAL A 520 26.20 19.23 23.06
CA VAL A 520 26.21 19.52 21.62
C VAL A 520 25.27 20.71 21.34
N PRO A 521 25.74 21.97 21.47
CA PRO A 521 24.90 23.16 21.31
C PRO A 521 24.38 23.38 19.88
N GLU A 522 25.17 22.97 18.89
CA GLU A 522 24.88 23.14 17.45
C GLU A 522 24.07 21.99 16.83
N ALA A 523 23.54 21.08 17.66
CA ALA A 523 22.61 20.06 17.19
C ALA A 523 21.27 20.69 16.76
N PHE A 524 20.58 20.05 15.80
CA PHE A 524 19.28 20.50 15.28
C PHE A 524 18.20 20.70 16.37
N VAL A 525 18.33 19.92 17.45
CA VAL A 525 17.78 20.22 18.77
C VAL A 525 18.98 20.14 19.75
N PRO A 526 19.34 21.23 20.47
CA PRO A 526 20.51 21.22 21.35
C PRO A 526 20.35 20.23 22.50
N ILE A 527 21.41 19.49 22.80
CA ILE A 527 21.36 18.32 23.67
C ILE A 527 22.60 18.22 24.56
N ILE A 528 22.43 17.74 25.80
CA ILE A 528 23.53 17.24 26.64
C ILE A 528 23.33 15.75 26.86
N LYS A 529 24.33 14.95 26.50
CA LYS A 529 24.37 13.51 26.79
C LYS A 529 25.13 13.27 28.09
N THR A 530 24.69 12.32 28.89
CA THR A 530 25.35 11.90 30.13
C THR A 530 24.97 10.47 30.50
N LYS A 531 25.62 9.92 31.52
CA LYS A 531 25.35 8.60 32.08
C LYS A 531 25.45 8.65 33.60
N ILE A 532 24.31 8.61 34.27
CA ILE A 532 24.20 8.81 35.72
C ILE A 532 23.94 7.46 36.40
N ARG A 533 24.83 7.06 37.31
CA ARG A 533 24.83 5.72 37.96
C ARG A 533 24.70 4.57 36.95
N GLY A 534 25.33 4.74 35.77
CA GLY A 534 25.31 3.78 34.65
C GLY A 534 24.13 3.90 33.68
N VAL A 535 23.10 4.71 34.00
CA VAL A 535 21.91 4.93 33.15
C VAL A 535 22.20 6.05 32.12
N PRO A 536 22.15 5.80 30.80
CA PRO A 536 22.29 6.86 29.79
C PRO A 536 21.09 7.80 29.78
N ILE A 537 21.33 9.11 29.68
CA ILE A 537 20.30 10.16 29.66
C ILE A 537 20.63 11.20 28.59
N ASP A 538 19.62 11.55 27.81
CA ASP A 538 19.65 12.55 26.76
C ASP A 538 18.82 13.77 27.21
N PHE A 539 19.51 14.86 27.56
CA PHE A 539 18.89 16.09 28.05
C PHE A 539 18.63 17.10 26.93
N LEU A 540 17.36 17.43 26.71
CA LEU A 540 16.93 18.62 25.97
C LEU A 540 16.55 19.74 26.93
N CYS A 541 16.58 20.99 26.46
CA CYS A 541 16.05 22.14 27.20
C CYS A 541 14.93 22.84 26.41
N ALA A 542 13.93 23.35 27.13
CA ALA A 542 12.94 24.30 26.63
C ALA A 542 12.67 25.39 27.66
N SER A 543 12.91 26.65 27.28
CA SER A 543 12.58 27.83 28.08
C SER A 543 11.20 28.35 27.70
N LEU A 544 10.24 28.33 28.61
CA LEU A 544 8.88 28.80 28.36
C LEU A 544 8.75 30.30 28.62
N ASN A 545 7.85 30.96 27.89
CA ASN A 545 7.49 32.38 28.02
C ASN A 545 6.65 32.63 29.29
N ARG A 546 7.24 32.33 30.45
CA ARG A 546 6.68 32.36 31.81
C ARG A 546 7.77 32.76 32.83
N PRO A 547 7.44 33.46 33.92
CA PRO A 547 8.40 33.73 35.01
C PRO A 547 8.61 32.51 35.93
N ASP A 548 7.67 31.57 35.94
CA ASP A 548 7.60 30.39 36.81
C ASP A 548 7.27 29.11 36.03
N ILE A 549 7.76 27.97 36.53
CA ILE A 549 7.40 26.61 36.06
C ILE A 549 6.81 25.83 37.25
N PRO A 550 5.47 25.67 37.33
CA PRO A 550 4.81 25.03 38.45
C PRO A 550 4.78 23.50 38.31
N ASP A 551 4.63 22.81 39.44
CA ASP A 551 4.68 21.34 39.50
C ASP A 551 3.50 20.65 38.80
N ASP A 552 2.37 21.34 38.64
CA ASP A 552 1.19 20.88 37.91
C ASP A 552 1.25 21.13 36.40
N LEU A 553 2.30 21.78 35.88
CA LEU A 553 2.41 22.12 34.46
C LEU A 553 2.30 20.89 33.55
N GLU A 554 1.34 20.92 32.64
CA GLU A 554 1.22 19.98 31.53
C GLU A 554 1.70 20.64 30.22
N LEU A 555 2.32 19.85 29.33
CA LEU A 555 2.85 20.36 28.06
C LEU A 555 1.86 20.27 26.90
N GLU A 556 0.62 19.87 27.17
CA GLU A 556 -0.34 19.39 26.17
C GLU A 556 -1.08 20.56 25.48
N ASP A 557 -1.36 21.63 26.23
CA ASP A 557 -1.95 22.87 25.71
C ASP A 557 -1.07 23.51 24.62
N ASN A 558 -1.64 23.77 23.44
CA ASN A 558 -0.96 24.43 22.33
C ASN A 558 -0.51 25.87 22.67
N ARG A 559 -1.19 26.55 23.60
CA ARG A 559 -0.94 27.96 23.96
C ARG A 559 0.41 28.17 24.65
N ILE A 560 1.03 27.12 25.22
CA ILE A 560 2.39 27.22 25.80
C ILE A 560 3.47 27.56 24.76
N LEU A 561 3.18 27.33 23.47
CA LEU A 561 4.10 27.60 22.36
C LEU A 561 4.09 29.08 21.92
N ALA A 562 3.22 29.92 22.50
CA ALA A 562 3.02 31.30 22.06
C ALA A 562 4.23 32.20 22.39
N GLY A 563 4.89 32.67 21.33
CA GLY A 563 6.10 33.50 21.43
C GLY A 563 7.40 32.71 21.61
N LEU A 564 7.36 31.38 21.54
CA LEU A 564 8.57 30.55 21.54
C LEU A 564 9.25 30.53 20.16
N ASP A 565 10.56 30.34 20.13
CA ASP A 565 11.31 30.13 18.90
C ASP A 565 11.20 28.67 18.40
N GLU A 566 11.54 28.42 17.14
CA GLU A 566 11.45 27.06 16.59
C GLU A 566 12.33 26.04 17.34
N ARG A 567 13.47 26.46 17.91
CA ARG A 567 14.39 25.58 18.66
C ARG A 567 13.67 25.02 19.89
N THR A 568 13.02 25.91 20.65
CA THR A 568 12.25 25.54 21.85
C THR A 568 11.03 24.69 21.50
N VAL A 569 10.31 25.02 20.42
CA VAL A 569 9.17 24.21 19.96
C VAL A 569 9.62 22.81 19.50
N ARG A 570 10.79 22.67 18.86
CA ARG A 570 11.37 21.37 18.54
C ARG A 570 11.73 20.55 19.78
N SER A 571 12.30 21.16 20.82
CA SER A 571 12.56 20.49 22.11
C SER A 571 11.27 19.99 22.77
N LEU A 572 10.23 20.83 22.82
CA LEU A 572 8.92 20.47 23.39
C LEU A 572 8.20 19.36 22.60
N GLY A 573 8.49 19.24 21.30
CA GLY A 573 7.87 18.27 20.40
C GLY A 573 8.02 16.81 20.86
N GLY A 574 9.16 16.44 21.45
CA GLY A 574 9.41 15.07 21.94
C GLY A 574 8.40 14.63 22.99
N SER A 575 8.27 15.43 24.07
CA SER A 575 7.31 15.18 25.15
C SER A 575 5.87 15.30 24.68
N ARG A 576 5.54 16.33 23.89
CA ARG A 576 4.18 16.56 23.36
C ARG A 576 3.67 15.42 22.49
N VAL A 577 4.47 14.96 21.51
CA VAL A 577 4.12 13.82 20.66
C VAL A 577 4.00 12.53 21.47
N THR A 578 4.83 12.33 22.50
CA THR A 578 4.76 11.15 23.36
C THR A 578 3.48 11.13 24.21
N GLY A 579 3.08 12.28 24.77
CA GLY A 579 1.82 12.43 25.49
C GLY A 579 0.61 12.19 24.58
N ASP A 580 0.58 12.81 23.41
CA ASP A 580 -0.49 12.60 22.41
C ASP A 580 -0.64 11.14 22.01
N ILE A 581 0.44 10.41 21.73
CA ILE A 581 0.36 8.99 21.36
C ILE A 581 -0.32 8.17 22.48
N LEU A 582 0.00 8.44 23.75
CA LEU A 582 -0.59 7.74 24.90
C LEU A 582 -2.06 8.14 25.18
N ARG A 583 -2.49 9.33 24.76
CA ARG A 583 -3.89 9.79 24.83
C ARG A 583 -4.73 9.35 23.62
N LEU A 584 -4.08 8.99 22.50
CA LEU A 584 -4.73 8.62 21.23
C LEU A 584 -4.81 7.10 20.99
N VAL A 585 -4.44 6.26 21.97
CA VAL A 585 -4.65 4.80 21.96
C VAL A 585 -5.69 4.37 22.99
N PRO A 586 -6.59 3.43 22.67
CA PRO A 586 -7.68 3.01 23.57
C PRO A 586 -7.20 2.12 24.72
N ASN A 587 -6.13 1.35 24.53
CA ASN A 587 -5.49 0.56 25.57
C ASN A 587 -3.97 0.74 25.48
N GLN A 588 -3.36 1.32 26.52
CA GLN A 588 -1.92 1.61 26.53
C GLN A 588 -1.04 0.37 26.69
N ASP A 589 -1.51 -0.69 27.34
CA ASP A 589 -0.69 -1.88 27.63
C ASP A 589 -0.66 -2.83 26.42
N VAL A 590 -1.79 -3.02 25.75
CA VAL A 590 -1.83 -3.65 24.42
C VAL A 590 -0.92 -2.92 23.44
N PHE A 591 -1.00 -1.58 23.41
CA PHE A 591 -0.12 -0.74 22.60
C PHE A 591 1.36 -0.93 22.95
N ARG A 592 1.72 -0.98 24.25
CA ARG A 592 3.10 -1.23 24.71
C ARG A 592 3.63 -2.57 24.24
N ASP A 593 2.87 -3.64 24.40
CA ASP A 593 3.32 -4.99 24.07
C ASP A 593 3.43 -5.21 22.55
N SER A 594 2.46 -4.72 21.77
CA SER A 594 2.58 -4.70 20.30
C SER A 594 3.77 -3.85 19.83
N LEU A 595 4.01 -2.68 20.44
CA LEU A 595 5.14 -1.83 20.07
C LEU A 595 6.49 -2.43 20.51
N ARG A 596 6.56 -3.15 21.63
CA ARG A 596 7.73 -3.95 22.04
C ARG A 596 8.04 -5.02 20.99
N CYS A 597 7.02 -5.71 20.47
CA CYS A 597 7.16 -6.67 19.36
C CYS A 597 7.67 -6.00 18.07
N ILE A 598 6.99 -4.96 17.59
CA ILE A 598 7.37 -4.27 16.34
C ILE A 598 8.75 -3.61 16.42
N LYS A 599 9.14 -3.04 17.56
CA LYS A 599 10.51 -2.52 17.78
C LYS A 599 11.57 -3.63 17.64
N LEU A 600 11.37 -4.76 18.32
CA LEU A 600 12.31 -5.90 18.25
C LEU A 600 12.41 -6.47 16.84
N TRP A 601 11.27 -6.66 16.16
CA TRP A 601 11.23 -7.08 14.75
C TRP A 601 11.99 -6.10 13.84
N ALA A 602 11.65 -4.80 13.87
CA ALA A 602 12.27 -3.80 12.99
C ALA A 602 13.80 -3.67 13.22
N GLN A 603 14.26 -3.84 14.46
CA GLN A 603 15.68 -3.90 14.79
C GLN A 603 16.33 -5.19 14.25
N ARG A 604 15.72 -6.37 14.47
CA ARG A 604 16.23 -7.66 13.99
C ARG A 604 16.28 -7.74 12.47
N ARG A 605 15.33 -7.12 11.77
CA ARG A 605 15.24 -7.05 10.31
C ARG A 605 16.03 -5.89 9.68
N ALA A 606 16.76 -5.12 10.48
CA ALA A 606 17.61 -4.00 10.04
C ALA A 606 16.87 -2.88 9.28
N ILE A 607 15.68 -2.51 9.77
CA ILE A 607 14.83 -1.43 9.23
C ILE A 607 14.46 -0.37 10.30
N TYR A 608 15.31 -0.21 11.31
CA TYR A 608 15.14 0.76 12.41
C TYR A 608 16.31 1.77 12.42
N SER A 609 16.21 2.83 11.61
CA SER A 609 17.14 3.98 11.62
C SER A 609 16.62 5.14 10.75
N ASN A 610 16.22 6.26 11.38
CA ASN A 610 15.75 7.45 10.65
C ASN A 610 16.85 8.11 9.79
N VAL A 611 18.10 8.13 10.28
CA VAL A 611 19.23 8.75 9.58
C VAL A 611 19.50 8.06 8.23
N ASN A 612 19.48 6.72 8.23
CA ASN A 612 19.66 5.90 7.03
C ASN A 612 18.39 5.75 6.18
N GLY A 613 17.32 6.51 6.48
CA GLY A 613 16.10 6.55 5.66
C GLY A 613 15.07 5.44 5.92
N PHE A 614 15.16 4.75 7.05
CA PHE A 614 14.10 3.87 7.57
C PHE A 614 13.27 4.59 8.65
N LEU A 615 12.38 3.88 9.34
CA LEU A 615 11.59 4.45 10.43
C LEU A 615 12.38 4.52 11.74
N GLY A 616 12.21 5.63 12.48
CA GLY A 616 12.65 5.79 13.87
C GLY A 616 11.59 5.35 14.88
N GLY A 617 11.95 5.32 16.16
CA GLY A 617 11.07 4.80 17.23
C GLY A 617 9.69 5.45 17.32
N VAL A 618 9.61 6.78 17.19
CA VAL A 618 8.33 7.51 17.22
C VAL A 618 7.44 7.20 16.00
N ALA A 619 8.05 6.91 14.84
CA ALA A 619 7.30 6.55 13.64
C ALA A 619 6.69 5.14 13.79
N TRP A 620 7.46 4.17 14.28
CA TRP A 620 6.94 2.84 14.64
C TRP A 620 5.84 2.92 15.72
N ALA A 621 6.00 3.79 16.71
CA ALA A 621 4.97 4.04 17.73
C ALA A 621 3.66 4.56 17.10
N MET A 622 3.74 5.54 16.19
CA MET A 622 2.55 6.07 15.51
C MET A 622 1.89 5.05 14.56
N LEU A 623 2.66 4.14 13.95
CA LEU A 623 2.08 3.01 13.20
C LEU A 623 1.26 2.09 14.10
N VAL A 624 1.85 1.61 15.20
CA VAL A 624 1.16 0.68 16.12
C VAL A 624 -0.06 1.37 16.76
N ALA A 625 0.09 2.63 17.19
CA ALA A 625 -1.03 3.42 17.72
C ALA A 625 -2.19 3.54 16.72
N ARG A 626 -1.91 3.68 15.43
CA ARG A 626 -2.96 3.74 14.40
C ARG A 626 -3.69 2.40 14.25
N ILE A 627 -3.02 1.27 14.43
CA ILE A 627 -3.68 -0.05 14.42
C ILE A 627 -4.53 -0.23 15.68
N CYS A 628 -4.06 0.21 16.86
CA CYS A 628 -4.85 0.22 18.09
C CYS A 628 -6.12 1.08 17.99
N GLN A 629 -6.09 2.20 17.25
CA GLN A 629 -7.29 2.99 16.94
C GLN A 629 -8.29 2.24 16.06
N LEU A 630 -7.80 1.47 15.07
CA LEU A 630 -8.63 0.72 14.14
C LEU A 630 -9.24 -0.54 14.78
N TYR A 631 -8.65 -1.04 15.88
CA TYR A 631 -9.11 -2.23 16.58
C TYR A 631 -9.02 -2.06 18.11
N PRO A 632 -9.93 -1.28 18.73
CA PRO A 632 -9.77 -0.83 20.12
C PRO A 632 -9.77 -1.93 21.17
N ASN A 633 -10.37 -3.08 20.88
CA ASN A 633 -10.63 -4.17 21.83
C ASN A 633 -9.76 -5.43 21.60
N LEU A 634 -8.86 -5.41 20.61
CA LEU A 634 -7.94 -6.53 20.33
C LEU A 634 -6.75 -6.59 21.31
N ASN A 635 -6.11 -7.76 21.40
CA ASN A 635 -4.90 -7.96 22.21
C ASN A 635 -3.61 -7.79 21.39
N ALA A 636 -2.45 -7.90 22.08
CA ALA A 636 -1.17 -7.52 21.50
C ALA A 636 -0.76 -8.34 20.26
N ALA A 637 -1.06 -9.65 20.24
CA ALA A 637 -0.76 -10.51 19.08
C ALA A 637 -1.70 -10.22 17.89
N ALA A 638 -3.00 -10.00 18.14
CA ALA A 638 -3.95 -9.65 17.10
C ALA A 638 -3.66 -8.26 16.49
N ILE A 639 -3.27 -7.27 17.30
CA ILE A 639 -2.78 -5.97 16.82
C ILE A 639 -1.52 -6.12 15.96
N VAL A 640 -0.56 -6.97 16.34
CA VAL A 640 0.62 -7.26 15.50
C VAL A 640 0.22 -7.95 14.19
N HIS A 641 -0.78 -8.82 14.18
CA HIS A 641 -1.32 -9.44 12.97
C HIS A 641 -1.94 -8.41 12.02
N ARG A 642 -2.89 -7.59 12.50
CA ARG A 642 -3.52 -6.53 11.68
C ARG A 642 -2.51 -5.47 11.23
N PHE A 643 -1.47 -5.20 12.02
CA PHE A 643 -0.37 -4.30 11.65
C PHE A 643 0.33 -4.74 10.35
N PHE A 644 0.70 -6.01 10.20
CA PHE A 644 1.42 -6.45 9.00
C PHE A 644 0.56 -6.40 7.74
N ILE A 645 -0.70 -6.84 7.84
CA ILE A 645 -1.67 -6.78 6.75
C ILE A 645 -1.86 -5.32 6.30
N ILE A 646 -2.18 -4.43 7.22
CA ILE A 646 -2.50 -3.03 6.91
C ILE A 646 -1.25 -2.27 6.44
N MET A 647 -0.06 -2.49 7.01
CA MET A 647 1.17 -1.82 6.56
C MET A 647 1.64 -2.27 5.17
N LEU A 648 1.36 -3.53 4.80
CA LEU A 648 1.62 -4.07 3.47
C LEU A 648 0.67 -3.43 2.43
N GLN A 649 -0.64 -3.42 2.74
CA GLN A 649 -1.71 -2.89 1.90
C GLN A 649 -1.76 -1.35 1.85
N TRP A 650 -1.12 -0.64 2.79
CA TRP A 650 -1.26 0.81 2.93
C TRP A 650 -0.88 1.57 1.64
N LYS A 651 -1.77 2.50 1.25
CA LYS A 651 -1.79 3.22 -0.03
C LYS A 651 -0.80 4.39 -0.07
N TRP A 652 0.45 4.13 0.30
CA TRP A 652 1.56 5.11 0.28
C TRP A 652 1.63 5.86 -1.07
N PRO A 653 1.74 7.21 -1.09
CA PRO A 653 2.09 8.11 0.01
C PRO A 653 0.88 8.70 0.79
N GLN A 654 -0.27 8.03 0.88
CA GLN A 654 -1.34 8.44 1.80
C GLN A 654 -0.79 8.55 3.24
N PRO A 655 -1.03 9.67 3.97
CA PRO A 655 -0.44 9.87 5.28
C PRO A 655 -1.13 9.07 6.38
N ILE A 656 -0.34 8.59 7.34
CA ILE A 656 -0.87 8.07 8.61
C ILE A 656 -0.99 9.23 9.60
N LEU A 657 -2.21 9.41 10.09
CA LEU A 657 -2.62 10.42 11.06
C LEU A 657 -3.25 9.73 12.28
N LEU A 658 -2.92 10.17 13.49
CA LEU A 658 -3.57 9.71 14.74
C LEU A 658 -4.72 10.61 15.19
N ARG A 659 -4.74 11.87 14.74
CA ARG A 659 -5.82 12.84 14.92
C ARG A 659 -5.81 13.79 13.72
N GLN A 660 -6.88 14.58 13.56
CA GLN A 660 -6.94 15.57 12.50
C GLN A 660 -5.86 16.64 12.69
N ILE A 661 -5.26 17.11 11.58
CA ILE A 661 -4.19 18.12 11.64
C ILE A 661 -4.79 19.48 12.03
N GLU A 662 -4.23 20.09 13.08
CA GLU A 662 -4.51 21.45 13.50
C GLU A 662 -3.66 22.42 12.65
N GLU A 663 -4.29 23.21 11.78
CA GLU A 663 -3.57 24.19 10.93
C GLU A 663 -3.34 25.54 11.66
N GLU A 664 -4.32 26.02 12.42
CA GLU A 664 -4.22 27.22 13.27
C GLU A 664 -4.73 26.93 14.69
N VAL A 665 -4.08 27.52 15.71
CA VAL A 665 -4.51 27.47 17.11
C VAL A 665 -5.51 28.60 17.37
N LYS A 666 -6.79 28.32 17.09
CA LYS A 666 -7.89 29.29 17.00
C LYS A 666 -8.19 30.10 18.27
N GLU A 667 -7.75 29.63 19.43
CA GLU A 667 -7.97 30.30 20.73
C GLU A 667 -7.02 31.46 21.03
N LEU A 668 -5.98 31.65 20.20
CA LEU A 668 -5.05 32.78 20.37
C LEU A 668 -5.59 34.05 19.73
N ASP A 669 -5.44 35.15 20.46
CA ASP A 669 -5.52 36.53 19.99
C ASP A 669 -4.87 36.65 18.58
N PRO A 670 -5.49 37.32 17.60
CA PRO A 670 -4.92 37.50 16.25
C PRO A 670 -3.49 38.08 16.24
N SER A 671 -3.12 38.88 17.25
CA SER A 671 -1.76 39.42 17.44
C SER A 671 -0.73 38.39 17.93
N LYS A 672 -1.19 37.23 18.41
CA LYS A 672 -0.40 36.10 18.95
C LYS A 672 -0.48 34.84 18.09
N ARG A 673 -0.94 34.97 16.84
CA ARG A 673 -0.96 33.87 15.85
C ARG A 673 0.43 33.24 15.69
N MET A 674 0.49 31.91 15.81
CA MET A 674 1.73 31.15 15.73
C MET A 674 1.98 30.69 14.28
N ASN A 675 2.95 31.32 13.61
CA ASN A 675 3.28 31.03 12.20
C ASN A 675 4.24 29.82 12.05
N PHE A 676 4.03 28.74 12.80
CA PHE A 676 4.85 27.53 12.67
C PHE A 676 4.45 26.71 11.42
N ARG A 677 5.45 26.14 10.74
CA ARG A 677 5.22 25.33 9.54
C ARG A 677 4.62 23.96 9.89
N VAL A 678 3.32 23.82 9.72
CA VAL A 678 2.61 22.53 9.75
C VAL A 678 2.80 21.77 8.42
N TRP A 679 2.91 20.44 8.47
CA TRP A 679 3.01 19.57 7.29
C TRP A 679 1.75 19.67 6.43
N ASN A 680 1.90 20.08 5.18
CA ASN A 680 0.78 20.18 4.24
C ASN A 680 1.26 19.98 2.78
N PRO A 681 0.99 18.81 2.15
CA PRO A 681 1.46 18.50 0.80
C PRO A 681 0.67 19.22 -0.32
N ARG A 682 -0.45 19.88 0.01
CA ARG A 682 -1.14 20.79 -0.92
C ARG A 682 -0.33 22.07 -1.08
N LEU A 683 0.13 22.65 0.03
CA LEU A 683 0.91 23.90 0.05
C LEU A 683 2.39 23.69 -0.28
N TYR A 684 3.07 22.74 0.37
CA TYR A 684 4.53 22.60 0.30
C TYR A 684 4.98 21.48 -0.66
N PRO A 685 5.75 21.78 -1.73
CA PRO A 685 6.26 20.75 -2.65
C PRO A 685 7.21 19.74 -1.99
N THR A 686 7.91 20.13 -0.93
CA THR A 686 8.74 19.24 -0.11
C THR A 686 7.90 18.15 0.56
N ASP A 687 6.80 18.53 1.20
CA ASP A 687 5.89 17.60 1.89
C ASP A 687 5.20 16.63 0.93
N ARG A 688 4.93 17.10 -0.30
CA ARG A 688 4.36 16.31 -1.40
C ARG A 688 5.29 15.20 -1.90
N ASN A 689 6.60 15.32 -1.65
CA ASN A 689 7.60 14.34 -2.05
C ASN A 689 7.87 13.26 -0.98
N HIS A 690 7.24 13.32 0.20
CA HIS A 690 7.39 12.28 1.22
C HIS A 690 6.77 10.96 0.77
N LEU A 691 7.55 9.88 0.74
CA LEU A 691 7.13 8.60 0.16
C LEU A 691 6.28 7.74 1.10
N MET A 692 6.54 7.79 2.40
CA MET A 692 5.77 7.08 3.43
C MET A 692 5.43 8.01 4.62
N PRO A 693 4.60 9.05 4.43
CA PRO A 693 4.40 10.09 5.45
C PRO A 693 3.65 9.57 6.68
N ILE A 694 4.26 9.70 7.86
CA ILE A 694 3.67 9.40 9.17
C ILE A 694 3.77 10.67 10.01
N ILE A 695 2.62 11.24 10.37
CA ILE A 695 2.52 12.63 10.82
C ILE A 695 2.36 12.70 12.34
N THR A 696 3.14 13.57 12.99
CA THR A 696 3.08 13.75 14.44
C THR A 696 1.76 14.41 14.86
N PRO A 697 1.05 13.84 15.85
CA PRO A 697 -0.24 14.39 16.29
C PRO A 697 -0.12 15.80 16.88
N ALA A 698 0.90 16.06 17.69
CA ALA A 698 1.05 17.34 18.38
C ALA A 698 1.28 18.49 17.39
N TYR A 699 0.63 19.63 17.62
CA TYR A 699 0.90 20.86 16.89
C TYR A 699 2.28 21.43 17.27
N PRO A 700 3.07 21.95 16.30
CA PRO A 700 2.84 21.91 14.85
C PRO A 700 3.16 20.52 14.26
N SER A 701 2.21 19.92 13.53
CA SER A 701 2.34 18.56 13.01
C SER A 701 3.41 18.46 11.91
N MET A 702 4.29 17.46 12.00
CA MET A 702 5.44 17.24 11.11
C MET A 702 5.51 15.79 10.61
N CYS A 703 6.15 15.57 9.45
CA CYS A 703 6.40 14.23 8.94
C CYS A 703 7.63 13.59 9.60
N SER A 704 7.42 12.55 10.41
CA SER A 704 8.49 11.80 11.11
C SER A 704 9.36 10.94 10.18
N THR A 705 8.94 10.77 8.93
CA THR A 705 9.52 9.85 7.93
C THR A 705 9.97 10.54 6.64
N HIS A 706 10.25 11.85 6.69
CA HIS A 706 10.76 12.64 5.56
C HIS A 706 12.10 12.13 4.97
N ASN A 707 12.80 11.24 5.68
CA ASN A 707 14.04 10.59 5.23
C ASN A 707 13.81 9.32 4.39
N VAL A 708 12.58 8.83 4.22
CA VAL A 708 12.33 7.58 3.46
C VAL A 708 12.64 7.77 1.96
N THR A 709 13.41 6.84 1.40
CA THR A 709 13.84 6.78 -0.01
C THR A 709 13.08 5.67 -0.76
N ARG A 710 13.20 5.56 -2.09
CA ARG A 710 12.50 4.49 -2.83
C ARG A 710 13.06 3.11 -2.48
N SER A 711 14.36 3.02 -2.26
CA SER A 711 15.07 1.80 -1.86
C SER A 711 14.65 1.34 -0.48
N THR A 712 14.64 2.24 0.51
CA THR A 712 14.24 1.89 1.88
C THR A 712 12.74 1.60 1.98
N MET A 713 11.90 2.31 1.22
CA MET A 713 10.47 1.97 1.04
C MET A 713 10.28 0.56 0.46
N SER A 714 11.03 0.18 -0.58
CA SER A 714 10.96 -1.18 -1.15
C SER A 714 11.38 -2.23 -0.13
N VAL A 715 12.48 -2.02 0.59
CA VAL A 715 12.97 -2.94 1.62
C VAL A 715 11.94 -3.11 2.75
N MET A 716 11.28 -2.03 3.18
CA MET A 716 10.23 -2.13 4.20
C MET A 716 8.99 -2.87 3.69
N LYS A 717 8.61 -2.72 2.40
CA LYS A 717 7.53 -3.53 1.82
C LYS A 717 7.88 -5.01 1.72
N ASP A 718 9.11 -5.37 1.34
CA ASP A 718 9.59 -6.76 1.37
C ASP A 718 9.48 -7.36 2.78
N GLU A 719 9.87 -6.60 3.81
CA GLU A 719 9.84 -7.08 5.20
C GLU A 719 8.43 -7.06 5.82
N PHE A 720 7.52 -6.17 5.40
CA PHE A 720 6.10 -6.26 5.75
C PHE A 720 5.44 -7.51 5.16
N LEU A 721 5.75 -7.85 3.90
CA LEU A 721 5.29 -9.09 3.26
C LEU A 721 5.80 -10.33 4.00
N ARG A 722 7.11 -10.38 4.31
CA ARG A 722 7.71 -11.44 5.14
C ARG A 722 7.03 -11.54 6.51
N GLY A 723 6.79 -10.39 7.16
CA GLY A 723 6.14 -10.33 8.47
C GLY A 723 4.72 -10.89 8.43
N SER A 724 3.91 -10.48 7.45
CA SER A 724 2.53 -10.96 7.27
C SER A 724 2.48 -12.48 7.11
N GLN A 725 3.33 -13.05 6.25
CA GLN A 725 3.40 -14.49 6.01
C GLN A 725 3.79 -15.28 7.27
N ILE A 726 4.72 -14.76 8.09
CA ILE A 726 5.16 -15.43 9.32
C ILE A 726 4.09 -15.33 10.41
N ILE A 727 3.47 -14.16 10.60
CA ILE A 727 2.39 -14.01 11.58
C ILE A 727 1.19 -14.90 11.23
N GLU A 728 0.80 -15.00 9.96
CA GLU A 728 -0.25 -15.91 9.51
C GLU A 728 0.04 -17.36 9.96
N GLN A 729 1.26 -17.87 9.75
CA GLN A 729 1.63 -19.20 10.21
C GLN A 729 1.68 -19.31 11.75
N ILE A 730 2.07 -18.25 12.48
CA ILE A 730 2.02 -18.22 13.96
C ILE A 730 0.57 -18.31 14.46
N MET A 731 -0.37 -17.60 13.85
CA MET A 731 -1.80 -17.65 14.22
C MET A 731 -2.39 -19.05 14.02
N PHE A 732 -1.98 -19.74 12.94
CA PHE A 732 -2.32 -21.15 12.71
C PHE A 732 -1.45 -22.16 13.48
N ARG A 733 -0.59 -21.72 14.42
CA ARG A 733 0.35 -22.55 15.20
C ARG A 733 1.28 -23.44 14.36
N ARG A 734 1.68 -22.96 13.18
CA ARG A 734 2.61 -23.60 12.23
C ARG A 734 4.02 -23.02 12.25
N ALA A 735 4.22 -21.89 12.95
CA ALA A 735 5.48 -21.19 13.11
C ALA A 735 5.59 -20.58 14.52
N GLU A 736 6.81 -20.22 14.94
CA GLU A 736 7.08 -19.60 16.23
C GLU A 736 7.37 -18.09 16.13
N TRP A 737 7.11 -17.33 17.20
CA TRP A 737 7.49 -15.92 17.32
C TRP A 737 9.01 -15.69 17.15
N SER A 738 9.83 -16.68 17.48
CA SER A 738 11.28 -16.70 17.26
C SER A 738 11.66 -16.49 15.78
N GLU A 739 10.85 -16.97 14.84
CA GLU A 739 11.04 -16.82 13.39
C GLU A 739 10.78 -15.40 12.88
N LEU A 740 9.82 -14.70 13.50
CA LEU A 740 9.58 -13.28 13.21
C LEU A 740 10.82 -12.45 13.59
N PHE A 741 11.38 -12.72 14.77
CA PHE A 741 12.58 -12.08 15.33
C PHE A 741 13.91 -12.63 14.80
N ALA A 742 13.87 -13.53 13.80
CA ALA A 742 15.06 -14.04 13.12
C ALA A 742 15.83 -12.89 12.44
N LYS A 743 17.14 -12.83 12.71
CA LYS A 743 18.02 -11.73 12.28
C LYS A 743 18.09 -11.59 10.76
N HIS A 744 18.30 -10.35 10.31
CA HIS A 744 18.49 -9.98 8.91
C HIS A 744 19.57 -10.82 8.19
N ASP A 745 19.32 -11.10 6.93
CA ASP A 745 20.24 -11.77 6.00
C ASP A 745 21.10 -10.77 5.20
N PHE A 746 21.09 -9.47 5.55
CA PHE A 746 21.69 -8.36 4.79
C PHE A 746 23.02 -8.66 4.07
N PHE A 747 24.03 -9.17 4.78
CA PHE A 747 25.38 -9.47 4.25
C PHE A 747 25.46 -10.74 3.37
N GLN A 748 24.33 -11.42 3.19
CA GLN A 748 24.13 -12.61 2.36
C GLN A 748 23.17 -12.30 1.20
N LYS A 749 22.15 -11.46 1.44
CA LYS A 749 21.08 -11.06 0.52
C LYS A 749 21.57 -10.44 -0.79
N TYR A 750 22.66 -9.65 -0.74
CA TYR A 750 23.20 -8.97 -1.93
C TYR A 750 24.50 -9.60 -2.43
N ARG A 751 24.68 -9.59 -3.76
CA ARG A 751 25.90 -10.06 -4.44
C ARG A 751 27.02 -9.01 -4.41
N TYR A 752 26.64 -7.74 -4.35
CA TYR A 752 27.53 -6.58 -4.41
C TYR A 752 27.15 -5.60 -3.29
N TYR A 753 28.16 -4.95 -2.72
CA TYR A 753 27.99 -3.92 -1.71
C TYR A 753 28.86 -2.72 -2.09
N LEU A 754 28.40 -1.54 -1.70
CA LEU A 754 29.23 -0.35 -1.58
C LEU A 754 29.70 -0.27 -0.12
N GLN A 755 31.00 -0.15 0.10
CA GLN A 755 31.62 0.02 1.41
C GLN A 755 32.14 1.45 1.52
N ILE A 756 31.78 2.13 2.60
CA ILE A 756 32.07 3.54 2.86
C ILE A 756 32.84 3.61 4.17
N ILE A 757 34.10 4.04 4.12
CA ILE A 757 35.02 4.02 5.25
C ILE A 757 35.35 5.46 5.60
N ALA A 758 34.94 5.91 6.78
CA ALA A 758 35.34 7.19 7.38
C ALA A 758 36.43 6.92 8.42
N SER A 759 37.54 7.67 8.39
CA SER A 759 38.68 7.41 9.28
C SER A 759 39.31 8.68 9.83
N SER A 760 39.89 8.62 11.03
CA SER A 760 40.63 9.73 11.64
C SER A 760 41.61 9.28 12.73
N GLY A 761 42.43 10.22 13.22
CA GLY A 761 43.48 9.97 14.22
C GLY A 761 43.06 10.11 15.69
N SER A 762 41.80 10.43 16.00
CA SER A 762 41.32 10.60 17.39
C SER A 762 39.91 10.02 17.57
N ALA A 763 39.57 9.61 18.80
CA ALA A 763 38.23 9.10 19.10
C ALA A 763 37.15 10.19 18.98
N ASP A 764 37.44 11.38 19.49
CA ASP A 764 36.49 12.50 19.57
C ASP A 764 36.19 13.08 18.19
N ASP A 765 37.19 13.13 17.30
CA ASP A 765 36.99 13.57 15.92
C ASP A 765 36.38 12.46 15.06
N GLN A 766 36.70 11.19 15.31
CA GLN A 766 36.02 10.07 14.66
C GLN A 766 34.51 10.11 14.92
N LEU A 767 34.08 10.36 16.16
CA LEU A 767 32.66 10.43 16.52
C LEU A 767 31.91 11.51 15.74
N LYS A 768 32.52 12.69 15.59
CA LYS A 768 31.96 13.79 14.78
C LYS A 768 31.99 13.48 13.29
N TRP A 769 33.09 12.91 12.80
CA TRP A 769 33.32 12.64 11.38
C TRP A 769 32.45 11.50 10.86
N SER A 770 32.39 10.38 11.57
CA SER A 770 31.56 9.23 11.19
C SER A 770 30.07 9.58 11.23
N GLY A 771 29.60 10.30 12.25
CA GLY A 771 28.23 10.83 12.31
C GLY A 771 27.92 11.83 11.18
N THR A 772 28.89 12.67 10.82
CA THR A 772 28.77 13.57 9.66
C THR A 772 28.63 12.77 8.35
N VAL A 773 29.46 11.75 8.15
CA VAL A 773 29.41 10.85 6.99
C VAL A 773 28.07 10.09 6.95
N GLU A 774 27.63 9.51 8.07
CA GLU A 774 26.33 8.81 8.18
C GLU A 774 25.16 9.71 7.78
N SER A 775 25.14 10.96 8.27
CA SER A 775 24.11 11.95 7.94
C SER A 775 23.96 12.23 6.43
N ARG A 776 24.99 11.88 5.63
CA ARG A 776 25.01 12.05 4.17
C ARG A 776 24.80 10.73 3.41
N ILE A 777 24.83 9.55 4.04
CA ILE A 777 24.64 8.25 3.34
C ILE A 777 23.31 8.22 2.59
N ARG A 778 22.24 8.78 3.18
CA ARG A 778 20.95 8.93 2.51
C ARG A 778 21.02 9.73 1.20
N GLN A 779 21.88 10.75 1.11
CA GLN A 779 22.08 11.54 -0.11
C GLN A 779 22.74 10.69 -1.22
N LEU A 780 23.66 9.80 -0.85
CA LEU A 780 24.24 8.81 -1.76
C LEU A 780 23.19 7.78 -2.21
N VAL A 781 22.36 7.25 -1.31
CA VAL A 781 21.25 6.34 -1.66
C VAL A 781 20.30 7.01 -2.67
N MET A 782 19.87 8.24 -2.42
CA MET A 782 19.01 8.99 -3.36
C MET A 782 19.70 9.28 -4.70
N LYS A 783 21.03 9.49 -4.76
CA LYS A 783 21.77 9.60 -6.03
C LYS A 783 21.92 8.25 -6.75
N LEU A 784 22.04 7.13 -6.01
CA LEU A 784 22.12 5.77 -6.55
C LEU A 784 20.78 5.29 -7.15
N GLU A 785 19.64 5.78 -6.65
CA GLU A 785 18.30 5.50 -7.20
C GLU A 785 18.05 6.04 -8.63
N PHE A 786 18.95 6.86 -9.17
CA PHE A 786 18.93 7.33 -10.56
C PHE A 786 19.86 6.51 -11.50
N VAL A 787 20.45 5.41 -11.02
CA VAL A 787 21.30 4.54 -11.85
C VAL A 787 20.46 3.40 -12.41
N ASP A 788 20.03 3.49 -13.67
CA ASP A 788 19.12 2.56 -14.40
C ASP A 788 19.35 1.05 -14.23
N GLN A 789 20.56 0.66 -13.81
CA GLN A 789 20.98 -0.73 -13.64
C GLN A 789 20.81 -1.25 -12.20
N LEU A 790 20.43 -0.39 -11.25
CA LEU A 790 20.33 -0.67 -9.82
C LEU A 790 18.86 -0.53 -9.38
N GLU A 791 18.25 -1.64 -8.95
CA GLU A 791 16.85 -1.66 -8.51
C GLU A 791 16.68 -1.14 -7.08
N VAL A 792 17.65 -1.45 -6.21
CA VAL A 792 17.62 -1.10 -4.78
C VAL A 792 19.03 -0.80 -4.29
N ALA A 793 19.21 0.34 -3.63
CA ALA A 793 20.38 0.70 -2.83
C ALA A 793 19.99 0.63 -1.33
N HIS A 794 20.22 -0.50 -0.67
CA HIS A 794 19.81 -0.74 0.72
C HIS A 794 20.93 -0.33 1.69
N PRO A 795 20.88 0.83 2.38
CA PRO A 795 21.86 1.18 3.40
C PRO A 795 21.71 0.31 4.65
N PHE A 796 22.80 -0.19 5.21
CA PHE A 796 22.75 -0.88 6.50
C PHE A 796 22.56 0.14 7.63
N VAL A 797 21.78 -0.23 8.67
CA VAL A 797 21.32 0.68 9.72
C VAL A 797 22.35 1.02 10.81
N LYS A 798 23.61 0.57 10.67
CA LYS A 798 24.71 0.83 11.62
C LYS A 798 26.05 0.96 10.90
N GLY A 799 26.93 1.79 11.44
CA GLY A 799 28.36 1.72 11.18
C GLY A 799 29.03 0.55 11.92
N PHE A 800 30.23 0.17 11.47
CA PHE A 800 31.13 -0.78 12.11
C PHE A 800 32.40 -0.03 12.54
N ASP A 801 32.52 0.26 13.82
CA ASP A 801 33.67 0.94 14.39
C ASP A 801 34.82 -0.04 14.66
N GLN A 802 36.03 0.37 14.29
CA GLN A 802 37.27 -0.34 14.55
C GLN A 802 38.36 0.64 14.99
N LYS A 803 39.25 0.17 15.87
CA LYS A 803 40.44 0.89 16.32
C LYS A 803 41.68 0.07 15.94
N HIS A 804 42.60 0.70 15.23
CA HIS A 804 43.81 0.08 14.70
C HIS A 804 45.05 0.73 15.29
N TYR A 805 46.10 -0.07 15.48
CA TYR A 805 47.37 0.39 16.05
C TYR A 805 48.47 0.30 14.99
N CYS A 806 48.95 1.44 14.51
CA CYS A 806 49.90 1.57 13.40
C CYS A 806 51.31 1.89 13.94
N LEU A 807 52.35 1.34 13.31
CA LEU A 807 53.76 1.55 13.70
C LEU A 807 54.44 2.68 12.91
N ASP A 808 53.91 3.05 11.75
CA ASP A 808 54.47 4.09 10.87
C ASP A 808 53.39 4.76 10.00
N ASP A 809 53.78 5.85 9.35
CA ASP A 809 52.90 6.65 8.47
C ASP A 809 52.38 5.88 7.24
N ALA A 810 53.02 4.77 6.84
CA ALA A 810 52.54 3.95 5.73
C ALA A 810 51.41 3.03 6.19
N GLU A 811 51.51 2.42 7.38
CA GLU A 811 50.39 1.71 8.01
C GLU A 811 49.23 2.67 8.31
N VAL A 812 49.48 3.88 8.84
CA VAL A 812 48.45 4.91 9.07
C VAL A 812 47.70 5.23 7.78
N ARG A 813 48.41 5.51 6.69
CA ARG A 813 47.79 5.81 5.38
C ARG A 813 47.05 4.61 4.78
N ALA A 814 47.55 3.38 4.96
CA ALA A 814 46.87 2.17 4.50
C ALA A 814 45.54 1.96 5.24
N VAL A 815 45.53 2.09 6.58
CA VAL A 815 44.30 1.99 7.38
C VAL A 815 43.33 3.12 7.06
N ALA A 816 43.81 4.36 6.92
CA ALA A 816 42.97 5.51 6.54
C ALA A 816 42.33 5.37 5.13
N GLN A 817 42.98 4.64 4.22
CA GLN A 817 42.41 4.27 2.93
C GLN A 817 41.49 3.03 2.99
N GLY A 818 41.49 2.30 4.11
CA GLY A 818 40.70 1.08 4.33
C GLY A 818 41.39 -0.23 3.93
N ASP A 819 42.69 -0.21 3.64
CA ASP A 819 43.50 -1.38 3.28
C ASP A 819 44.24 -1.93 4.52
N VAL A 820 43.46 -2.37 5.50
CA VAL A 820 43.95 -2.94 6.76
C VAL A 820 44.57 -4.32 6.49
N SER A 821 45.84 -4.51 6.87
CA SER A 821 46.51 -5.81 6.73
C SER A 821 46.11 -6.77 7.88
N PRO A 822 46.13 -8.11 7.66
CA PRO A 822 45.88 -9.09 8.71
C PRO A 822 46.89 -9.08 9.89
N ILE A 823 47.97 -8.30 9.77
CA ILE A 823 48.95 -8.06 10.85
C ILE A 823 48.48 -6.89 11.73
N ILE A 824 47.90 -5.84 11.13
CA ILE A 824 47.33 -4.69 11.84
C ILE A 824 46.03 -5.10 12.53
N GLU A 825 45.13 -5.80 11.83
CA GLU A 825 43.82 -6.24 12.38
C GLU A 825 43.96 -7.18 13.59
N LYS A 826 45.10 -7.87 13.74
CA LYS A 826 45.40 -8.74 14.89
C LYS A 826 46.16 -8.03 16.02
N ARG A 827 46.55 -6.77 15.84
CA ARG A 827 47.39 -6.02 16.79
C ARG A 827 46.51 -5.43 17.89
N LYS A 828 46.69 -5.89 19.14
CA LYS A 828 45.86 -5.50 20.30
C LYS A 828 46.41 -4.31 21.06
N GLU A 829 45.59 -3.70 21.91
CA GLU A 829 45.96 -2.55 22.75
C GLU A 829 47.13 -2.85 23.71
N ASP A 830 47.31 -4.11 24.12
CA ASP A 830 48.47 -4.56 24.92
C ASP A 830 49.83 -4.25 24.25
N THR A 831 49.84 -4.05 22.92
CA THR A 831 51.04 -3.70 22.13
C THR A 831 51.49 -2.25 22.34
N LYS A 832 50.70 -1.40 23.01
CA LYS A 832 50.97 0.03 23.30
C LYS A 832 52.32 0.34 23.95
N LYS A 833 53.01 -0.65 24.51
CA LYS A 833 54.33 -0.49 25.14
C LYS A 833 55.46 -0.25 24.14
N THR A 834 55.18 -0.25 22.84
CA THR A 834 56.13 0.12 21.78
C THR A 834 56.02 1.61 21.48
N ALA A 835 57.11 2.37 21.73
CA ALA A 835 57.13 3.81 21.45
C ALA A 835 57.03 4.11 19.94
N GLY A 836 56.34 5.21 19.59
CA GLY A 836 56.11 5.63 18.20
C GLY A 836 54.81 5.12 17.56
N MET A 837 54.01 4.32 18.29
CA MET A 837 52.77 3.74 17.77
C MET A 837 51.63 4.78 17.71
N SER A 838 50.98 4.89 16.54
CA SER A 838 49.81 5.77 16.32
C SER A 838 48.49 5.00 16.34
N GLU A 839 47.43 5.64 16.83
CA GLU A 839 46.07 5.09 16.79
C GLU A 839 45.33 5.61 15.56
N VAL A 840 44.61 4.74 14.85
CA VAL A 840 43.72 5.13 13.74
C VAL A 840 42.35 4.53 13.99
N TYR A 841 41.33 5.38 13.97
CA TYR A 841 39.94 5.01 14.15
C TYR A 841 39.27 4.94 12.79
N THR A 842 38.42 3.93 12.56
CA THR A 842 37.65 3.80 11.32
C THR A 842 36.21 3.38 11.61
N THR A 843 35.25 3.99 10.94
CA THR A 843 33.83 3.58 10.94
C THR A 843 33.45 3.20 9.52
N THR A 844 33.01 1.96 9.34
CA THR A 844 32.64 1.42 8.03
C THR A 844 31.14 1.24 7.90
N PHE A 845 30.54 1.80 6.85
CA PHE A 845 29.14 1.65 6.50
C PHE A 845 29.01 0.84 5.20
N TYR A 846 27.85 0.20 5.00
CA TYR A 846 27.59 -0.66 3.84
C TYR A 846 26.25 -0.31 3.17
N ILE A 847 26.22 -0.35 1.83
CA ILE A 847 24.99 -0.31 1.03
C ILE A 847 24.92 -1.59 0.19
N GLY A 848 23.90 -2.43 0.43
CA GLY A 848 23.62 -3.61 -0.39
C GLY A 848 23.00 -3.22 -1.73
N MET A 849 23.54 -3.75 -2.84
CA MET A 849 23.14 -3.36 -4.19
C MET A 849 22.40 -4.50 -4.92
N LYS A 850 21.11 -4.30 -5.19
CA LYS A 850 20.31 -5.18 -6.07
C LYS A 850 20.44 -4.70 -7.52
N VAL A 851 21.36 -5.30 -8.27
CA VAL A 851 21.58 -4.98 -9.70
C VAL A 851 20.55 -5.72 -10.54
N ALA A 852 19.87 -5.01 -11.45
CA ALA A 852 18.80 -5.55 -12.28
C ALA A 852 19.27 -6.72 -13.15
N GLU A 853 18.36 -7.65 -13.48
CA GLU A 853 18.67 -8.75 -14.39
C GLU A 853 18.97 -8.26 -15.82
N LYS A 854 19.58 -9.13 -16.64
CA LYS A 854 19.96 -8.79 -18.02
C LYS A 854 18.82 -9.16 -18.96
N LYS A 855 18.21 -8.16 -19.61
CA LYS A 855 17.18 -8.40 -20.65
C LYS A 855 17.72 -9.35 -21.71
N ALA A 856 16.92 -10.37 -22.06
CA ALA A 856 17.28 -11.38 -23.04
C ALA A 856 17.69 -10.74 -24.38
N GLY A 857 18.63 -11.37 -25.10
CA GLY A 857 19.22 -10.84 -26.34
C GLY A 857 20.37 -9.83 -26.16
N THR A 858 20.53 -9.20 -25.00
CA THR A 858 21.61 -8.21 -24.80
C THR A 858 22.98 -8.89 -24.66
N SER A 859 23.88 -8.73 -25.64
CA SER A 859 25.28 -9.20 -25.56
C SER A 859 26.20 -8.14 -24.90
N GLY A 860 27.50 -8.44 -24.73
CA GLY A 860 28.49 -7.51 -24.13
C GLY A 860 28.53 -7.42 -22.60
N PRO A 861 29.61 -6.87 -22.00
CA PRO A 861 29.77 -6.73 -20.56
C PRO A 861 28.98 -5.53 -20.00
N ARG A 862 28.17 -5.76 -18.95
CA ARG A 862 27.42 -4.68 -18.28
C ARG A 862 28.34 -4.01 -17.25
N LYS A 863 28.79 -2.78 -17.52
CA LYS A 863 29.48 -1.94 -16.53
C LYS A 863 28.43 -1.13 -15.77
N LEU A 864 28.24 -1.47 -14.50
CA LEU A 864 27.52 -0.61 -13.55
C LEU A 864 28.44 0.58 -13.25
N ASP A 865 28.04 1.78 -13.68
CA ASP A 865 28.76 3.00 -13.35
C ASP A 865 28.05 3.75 -12.22
N ILE A 866 28.77 3.91 -11.12
CA ILE A 866 28.34 4.63 -9.91
C ILE A 866 29.33 5.77 -9.57
N SER A 867 30.26 6.09 -10.47
CA SER A 867 31.31 7.08 -10.22
C SER A 867 30.77 8.48 -9.92
N TYR A 868 29.72 8.91 -10.61
CA TYR A 868 29.07 10.20 -10.34
C TYR A 868 28.41 10.26 -8.95
N PRO A 869 27.51 9.33 -8.54
CA PRO A 869 27.00 9.27 -7.18
C PRO A 869 28.08 9.26 -6.08
N THR A 870 29.13 8.43 -6.22
CA THR A 870 30.15 8.30 -5.17
C THR A 870 31.10 9.49 -5.10
N THR A 871 31.48 10.08 -6.25
CA THR A 871 32.34 11.28 -6.29
C THR A 871 31.61 12.48 -5.68
N GLU A 872 30.34 12.68 -6.02
CA GLU A 872 29.52 13.75 -5.46
C GLU A 872 29.26 13.59 -3.96
N PHE A 873 29.04 12.37 -3.48
CA PHE A 873 28.97 12.10 -2.03
C PHE A 873 30.29 12.40 -1.31
N THR A 874 31.42 11.94 -1.86
CA THR A 874 32.76 12.20 -1.29
C THR A 874 33.04 13.70 -1.21
N LYS A 875 32.70 14.45 -2.26
CA LYS A 875 32.75 15.91 -2.30
C LYS A 875 31.83 16.56 -1.26
N GLN A 876 30.61 16.03 -1.07
CA GLN A 876 29.64 16.56 -0.11
C GLN A 876 30.06 16.35 1.36
N VAL A 877 30.70 15.23 1.72
CA VAL A 877 31.20 15.04 3.09
C VAL A 877 32.46 15.88 3.38
N LYS A 878 33.32 16.09 2.37
CA LYS A 878 34.48 17.01 2.48
C LYS A 878 34.11 18.50 2.59
N GLN A 879 32.82 18.86 2.52
CA GLN A 879 32.33 20.23 2.78
C GLN A 879 32.01 20.50 4.26
N TRP A 880 32.29 19.55 5.16
CA TRP A 880 32.18 19.77 6.60
C TRP A 880 33.29 20.73 7.10
N GLU A 881 32.93 21.70 7.93
CA GLU A 881 33.82 22.81 8.32
C GLU A 881 35.05 22.38 9.15
N GLN A 882 34.97 21.22 9.79
CA GLN A 882 36.08 20.61 10.57
C GLN A 882 36.82 19.51 9.77
N TYR A 883 36.53 19.36 8.47
CA TYR A 883 37.23 18.41 7.62
C TYR A 883 38.66 18.89 7.31
N HIS A 884 39.65 18.12 7.74
CA HIS A 884 41.06 18.35 7.44
C HIS A 884 41.65 17.14 6.72
N GLU A 885 42.12 17.33 5.48
CA GLU A 885 42.54 16.23 4.59
C GLU A 885 43.77 15.44 5.10
N GLU A 886 44.57 16.03 5.98
CA GLU A 886 45.71 15.36 6.64
C GLU A 886 45.28 14.40 7.77
N THR A 887 44.13 14.64 8.40
CA THR A 887 43.66 13.87 9.57
C THR A 887 42.34 13.12 9.37
N HIS A 888 41.64 13.36 8.26
CA HIS A 888 40.31 12.78 7.97
C HIS A 888 40.29 12.07 6.61
N GLY A 889 40.19 10.74 6.64
CA GLY A 889 40.00 9.90 5.46
C GLY A 889 38.54 9.62 5.15
N ILE A 890 38.23 9.52 3.84
CA ILE A 890 36.96 9.00 3.32
C ILE A 890 37.25 8.17 2.07
N VAL A 891 36.84 6.89 2.08
CA VAL A 891 36.96 6.00 0.92
C VAL A 891 35.63 5.32 0.64
N VAL A 892 35.23 5.30 -0.65
CA VAL A 892 34.02 4.64 -1.13
C VAL A 892 34.43 3.59 -2.17
N ARG A 893 34.32 2.31 -1.83
CA ARG A 893 34.76 1.18 -2.67
C ARG A 893 33.63 0.18 -2.93
N HIS A 894 33.55 -0.34 -4.16
CA HIS A 894 32.61 -1.41 -4.52
C HIS A 894 33.25 -2.78 -4.30
N ILE A 895 32.56 -3.65 -3.56
CA ILE A 895 33.01 -4.99 -3.21
C ILE A 895 31.95 -6.06 -3.55
N LYS A 896 32.40 -7.30 -3.73
CA LYS A 896 31.53 -8.49 -3.84
C LYS A 896 31.22 -9.04 -2.44
N SER A 897 30.15 -9.80 -2.28
CA SER A 897 29.84 -10.52 -1.02
C SER A 897 31.01 -11.37 -0.51
N SER A 898 31.78 -11.99 -1.41
CA SER A 898 32.99 -12.77 -1.11
C SER A 898 34.18 -11.94 -0.58
N ALA A 899 34.07 -10.60 -0.58
CA ALA A 899 35.09 -9.66 -0.13
C ALA A 899 34.60 -8.73 1.00
N LEU A 900 33.40 -8.97 1.55
CA LEU A 900 33.02 -8.42 2.86
C LEU A 900 34.03 -8.90 3.92
N PRO A 901 34.44 -8.07 4.90
CA PRO A 901 35.23 -8.52 6.04
C PRO A 901 34.52 -9.58 6.89
N ASP A 902 35.26 -10.38 7.66
CA ASP A 902 34.64 -11.41 8.53
C ASP A 902 33.86 -10.80 9.69
N HIS A 903 34.25 -9.61 10.19
CA HIS A 903 33.62 -8.93 11.32
C HIS A 903 32.17 -8.45 11.10
N VAL A 904 31.64 -8.51 9.86
CA VAL A 904 30.22 -8.17 9.59
C VAL A 904 29.27 -9.36 9.82
N PHE A 905 29.82 -10.56 10.06
CA PHE A 905 29.09 -11.77 10.35
C PHE A 905 29.15 -12.09 11.86
N ASP A 906 28.09 -12.66 12.42
CA ASP A 906 28.04 -12.99 13.85
C ASP A 906 29.13 -14.00 14.24
N GLY A 907 29.85 -13.71 15.32
CA GLY A 907 31.01 -14.49 15.77
C GLY A 907 32.20 -14.49 14.79
N GLY A 908 32.17 -13.67 13.73
CA GLY A 908 33.18 -13.67 12.66
C GLY A 908 33.07 -14.86 11.69
N VAL A 909 31.99 -15.64 11.74
CA VAL A 909 31.85 -16.88 10.94
C VAL A 909 30.93 -16.64 9.74
N ARG A 910 31.47 -16.80 8.52
CA ARG A 910 30.65 -16.76 7.30
C ARG A 910 29.71 -17.98 7.23
N PRO A 911 28.40 -17.80 7.01
CA PRO A 911 27.48 -18.90 6.81
C PRO A 911 27.87 -19.80 5.63
N VAL A 912 27.76 -21.11 5.80
CA VAL A 912 28.04 -22.09 4.74
C VAL A 912 26.93 -22.02 3.70
N VAL A 913 27.25 -21.55 2.49
CA VAL A 913 26.31 -21.48 1.37
C VAL A 913 25.90 -22.89 0.94
N THR A 914 24.74 -23.33 1.41
CA THR A 914 24.06 -24.55 0.98
C THR A 914 23.66 -24.41 -0.50
N LYS A 915 24.47 -25.01 -1.37
CA LYS A 915 24.23 -24.99 -2.82
C LYS A 915 22.91 -25.69 -3.12
N SER A 916 21.90 -24.92 -3.54
CA SER A 916 20.62 -25.43 -4.05
C SER A 916 20.85 -26.57 -5.04
N LEU A 917 20.13 -27.68 -4.86
CA LEU A 917 20.27 -28.89 -5.67
C LEU A 917 20.15 -28.57 -7.17
N LYS A 918 21.16 -28.92 -7.96
CA LYS A 918 21.13 -28.74 -9.41
C LYS A 918 20.09 -29.70 -10.01
N ARG A 919 19.14 -29.15 -10.78
CA ARG A 919 18.20 -29.93 -11.62
C ARG A 919 18.97 -30.99 -12.43
N PRO A 920 18.46 -32.24 -12.55
CA PRO A 920 19.13 -33.28 -13.33
C PRO A 920 19.28 -32.88 -14.80
N LYS A 921 20.43 -33.19 -15.42
CA LYS A 921 20.56 -33.20 -16.88
C LYS A 921 20.11 -34.57 -17.41
N SER A 922 19.31 -34.59 -18.46
CA SER A 922 18.95 -35.82 -19.17
C SER A 922 20.15 -36.39 -19.95
N ILE A 923 20.13 -37.71 -20.20
CA ILE A 923 21.25 -38.47 -20.77
C ILE A 923 20.89 -39.00 -22.17
N LYS A 924 21.81 -38.80 -23.13
CA LYS A 924 22.05 -39.57 -24.37
C LYS A 924 23.43 -39.14 -24.89
N GLY A 925 24.37 -40.02 -25.28
CA GLY A 925 24.44 -41.49 -25.24
C GLY A 925 25.90 -41.99 -25.17
N LEU A 926 26.12 -43.31 -25.18
CA LEU A 926 27.40 -43.94 -24.79
C LEU A 926 28.38 -44.25 -25.95
N LYS A 927 29.70 -44.16 -25.65
CA LYS A 927 30.85 -45.04 -26.05
C LYS A 927 32.18 -44.29 -25.76
N GLY A 928 33.22 -44.83 -25.11
CA GLY A 928 33.36 -46.04 -24.29
C GLY A 928 34.83 -46.50 -24.16
N LYS A 929 35.27 -46.97 -22.97
CA LYS A 929 36.53 -47.72 -22.67
C LYS A 929 37.88 -46.96 -22.81
N ASP A 930 38.98 -47.27 -22.09
CA ASP A 930 39.31 -48.34 -21.10
C ASP A 930 40.34 -47.84 -20.01
N SER A 931 40.38 -48.55 -18.86
CA SER A 931 41.45 -48.76 -17.83
C SER A 931 42.53 -47.72 -17.39
N ASP A 932 42.42 -47.27 -16.12
CA ASP A 932 43.37 -47.42 -14.97
C ASP A 932 44.82 -46.82 -14.90
N PRO A 933 45.41 -46.65 -13.66
CA PRO A 933 46.40 -45.60 -13.32
C PRO A 933 47.67 -46.17 -12.60
N PRO A 934 48.36 -45.53 -11.60
CA PRO A 934 48.59 -44.11 -11.22
C PRO A 934 50.11 -43.75 -11.01
N SER A 935 50.47 -42.46 -10.75
CA SER A 935 51.21 -42.02 -9.51
C SER A 935 52.00 -40.67 -9.54
N LYS A 936 51.88 -39.93 -8.43
CA LYS A 936 52.80 -39.06 -7.64
C LYS A 936 54.12 -38.41 -8.21
N ARG A 937 54.24 -37.11 -7.82
CA ARG A 937 55.40 -36.38 -7.20
C ARG A 937 56.38 -35.49 -8.03
N THR A 938 56.24 -34.17 -7.79
CA THR A 938 57.27 -33.26 -7.21
C THR A 938 58.49 -32.77 -8.03
N ARG A 939 58.58 -31.44 -8.20
CA ARG A 939 59.70 -30.62 -7.64
C ARG A 939 59.34 -29.12 -7.50
N LEU A 940 60.00 -28.45 -6.55
CA LEU A 940 60.00 -26.99 -6.39
C LEU A 940 61.33 -26.41 -6.90
N SER A 941 61.34 -25.13 -7.32
CA SER A 941 62.44 -24.19 -7.10
C SER A 941 61.92 -22.75 -7.22
N ASP A 942 61.98 -21.99 -6.13
CA ASP A 942 62.14 -20.52 -6.13
C ASP A 942 63.68 -20.24 -6.25
N PRO A 943 64.20 -19.02 -6.56
CA PRO A 943 63.91 -17.82 -5.75
C PRO A 943 63.94 -16.43 -6.45
N SER A 944 63.35 -15.45 -5.74
CA SER A 944 63.84 -14.05 -5.57
C SER A 944 63.86 -13.04 -6.73
N GLY A 945 63.47 -11.78 -6.41
CA GLY A 945 64.12 -10.58 -6.98
C GLY A 945 63.22 -9.57 -7.70
N ALA A 946 62.92 -8.44 -7.03
CA ALA A 946 62.41 -7.20 -7.64
C ALA A 946 63.60 -6.33 -8.15
N PRO A 947 63.46 -5.07 -8.68
CA PRO A 947 62.25 -4.24 -8.82
C PRO A 947 62.11 -3.36 -10.12
N LEU A 948 61.00 -2.61 -10.17
CA LEU A 948 60.78 -1.25 -10.74
C LEU A 948 61.74 -0.63 -11.79
N GLN A 949 61.18 -0.22 -12.94
CA GLN A 949 61.23 1.14 -13.57
C GLN A 949 60.56 1.06 -14.98
N ALA A 950 60.36 2.13 -15.78
CA ALA A 950 59.72 3.44 -15.59
C ALA A 950 59.87 4.25 -16.90
N THR A 951 58.84 4.99 -17.35
CA THR A 951 58.84 5.98 -18.46
C THR A 951 59.17 5.50 -19.90
N GLY A 952 58.54 6.10 -20.93
CA GLY A 952 58.80 5.74 -22.34
C GLY A 952 57.74 6.12 -23.39
N THR A 953 57.39 7.40 -23.52
CA THR A 953 56.65 7.98 -24.66
C THR A 953 57.62 8.48 -25.75
N PRO A 954 57.18 8.94 -26.95
CA PRO A 954 55.91 8.71 -27.69
C PRO A 954 56.15 8.30 -29.18
N ALA A 955 55.09 8.05 -29.96
CA ALA A 955 55.01 8.45 -31.37
C ALA A 955 53.56 8.37 -31.93
N VAL A 956 53.14 9.37 -32.71
CA VAL A 956 51.94 9.37 -33.56
C VAL A 956 52.36 9.87 -34.93
N LEU A 957 51.92 9.22 -36.02
CA LEU A 957 51.78 9.82 -37.35
C LEU A 957 50.84 8.99 -38.24
N THR A 958 50.13 9.68 -39.13
CA THR A 958 49.25 9.18 -40.22
C THR A 958 49.49 10.11 -41.45
N PRO A 959 48.73 10.11 -42.57
CA PRO A 959 47.73 9.17 -43.14
C PRO A 959 48.03 8.82 -44.64
N ALA A 960 47.00 8.36 -45.39
CA ALA A 960 46.82 8.28 -46.88
C ALA A 960 46.73 6.85 -47.50
N SER A 961 46.20 6.62 -48.72
CA SER A 961 45.00 7.17 -49.42
C SER A 961 44.66 6.38 -50.72
N MET A 962 43.38 6.06 -50.94
CA MET A 962 42.63 5.83 -52.20
C MET A 962 43.08 4.88 -53.36
N ASN A 963 42.09 4.08 -53.81
CA ASN A 963 41.70 3.70 -55.20
C ASN A 963 42.54 2.73 -56.08
N GLY A 964 41.84 1.83 -56.79
CA GLY A 964 42.32 1.03 -57.93
C GLY A 964 41.54 -0.29 -58.12
N ALA A 965 41.19 -0.70 -59.35
CA ALA A 965 40.41 -1.93 -59.62
C ALA A 965 40.64 -2.51 -61.04
N GLN A 966 40.56 -3.85 -61.23
CA GLN A 966 40.21 -4.53 -62.51
C GLN A 966 40.07 -6.08 -62.39
N TYR A 967 39.38 -6.69 -63.37
CA TYR A 967 39.20 -8.14 -63.70
C TYR A 967 39.92 -8.44 -65.07
N PRO A 968 39.80 -9.56 -65.86
CA PRO A 968 38.88 -10.76 -65.83
C PRO A 968 39.47 -12.15 -66.31
N ILE A 969 38.58 -13.13 -66.66
CA ILE A 969 38.76 -14.39 -67.49
C ILE A 969 39.16 -15.71 -66.75
N SER A 970 38.75 -16.94 -67.14
CA SER A 970 37.37 -17.53 -67.08
C SER A 970 37.26 -19.11 -67.10
N PRO A 971 37.16 -19.88 -68.23
CA PRO A 971 36.53 -21.25 -68.27
C PRO A 971 37.48 -22.42 -68.75
N PRO A 972 37.14 -23.76 -68.80
CA PRO A 972 35.92 -24.45 -69.32
C PRO A 972 35.12 -25.29 -68.27
N ILE A 973 33.81 -25.63 -68.36
CA ILE A 973 32.92 -26.15 -69.45
C ILE A 973 33.21 -27.66 -69.73
N VAL A 974 32.28 -28.65 -69.83
CA VAL A 974 30.92 -28.92 -70.44
C VAL A 974 30.25 -30.08 -69.61
N THR A 975 29.00 -30.63 -69.69
CA THR A 975 27.62 -30.51 -70.30
C THR A 975 26.71 -31.57 -69.57
N ALA A 976 25.38 -31.74 -69.61
CA ALA A 976 24.15 -31.06 -70.13
C ALA A 976 22.99 -31.44 -69.14
N ALA A 977 21.72 -31.85 -69.36
CA ALA A 977 20.68 -32.01 -70.42
C ALA A 977 19.34 -32.41 -69.68
N ALA A 978 18.10 -32.49 -70.24
CA ALA A 978 17.32 -31.75 -71.26
C ALA A 978 15.85 -32.30 -71.29
N ILE A 979 14.91 -31.65 -72.02
CA ILE A 979 13.58 -32.17 -72.53
C ILE A 979 12.44 -32.40 -71.46
N SER A 980 11.14 -32.02 -71.65
CA SER A 980 10.45 -31.08 -72.57
C SER A 980 8.96 -30.77 -72.21
N VAL A 981 8.55 -29.51 -72.41
CA VAL A 981 7.27 -28.95 -72.96
C VAL A 981 5.88 -29.62 -72.74
N SER A 982 4.92 -28.85 -72.18
CA SER A 982 3.48 -28.63 -72.61
C SER A 982 2.72 -27.76 -71.55
N THR A 983 1.43 -27.35 -71.61
CA THR A 983 0.50 -26.58 -72.52
C THR A 983 -0.76 -26.19 -71.69
N ALA A 984 -1.65 -25.20 -71.92
CA ALA A 984 -1.83 -24.05 -72.86
C ALA A 984 -2.87 -23.02 -72.26
N LYS A 985 -3.58 -22.22 -73.09
CA LYS A 985 -4.70 -21.27 -72.79
C LYS A 985 -5.67 -21.25 -74.01
N PRO A 986 -6.99 -20.90 -73.93
CA PRO A 986 -7.53 -19.50 -73.90
C PRO A 986 -8.98 -19.42 -73.22
N VAL A 987 -9.95 -18.48 -73.33
CA VAL A 987 -10.09 -16.98 -73.49
C VAL A 987 -11.57 -16.52 -73.21
N THR A 988 -11.79 -15.34 -72.57
CA THR A 988 -13.06 -14.53 -72.45
C THR A 988 -14.33 -15.13 -71.78
N ASN A 989 -15.18 -14.38 -71.05
CA ASN A 989 -15.99 -13.22 -71.48
C ASN A 989 -16.42 -12.23 -70.35
N THR A 990 -16.91 -11.05 -70.76
CA THR A 990 -17.63 -10.02 -69.96
C THR A 990 -19.05 -10.46 -69.56
N VAL A 991 -19.77 -9.83 -68.60
CA VAL A 991 -20.62 -8.61 -68.72
C VAL A 991 -21.02 -8.09 -67.30
N ALA A 992 -21.63 -6.89 -67.18
CA ALA A 992 -21.86 -6.13 -65.94
C ALA A 992 -23.33 -6.11 -65.40
N ALA A 993 -23.53 -5.49 -64.21
CA ALA A 993 -24.80 -5.15 -63.52
C ALA A 993 -25.67 -6.34 -63.02
N GLY A 994 -26.65 -6.19 -62.10
CA GLY A 994 -27.02 -5.07 -61.21
C GLY A 994 -28.50 -5.13 -60.72
N LEU A 995 -28.76 -4.80 -59.44
CA LEU A 995 -30.08 -4.77 -58.73
C LEU A 995 -30.77 -6.14 -58.49
N GLN A 996 -31.19 -6.49 -57.24
CA GLN A 996 -32.50 -6.28 -56.56
C GLN A 996 -33.70 -7.00 -57.25
N SER A 997 -34.70 -7.61 -56.57
CA SER A 997 -35.35 -7.28 -55.27
C SER A 997 -36.20 -8.44 -54.70
N LEU A 998 -36.72 -8.31 -53.44
CA LEU A 998 -38.02 -8.78 -52.86
C LEU A 998 -38.55 -10.23 -53.13
N ALA A 999 -39.29 -10.96 -52.28
CA ALA A 999 -39.70 -11.01 -50.85
C ALA A 999 -41.10 -11.71 -50.77
N THR A 1000 -41.62 -12.00 -49.56
CA THR A 1000 -43.00 -12.52 -49.24
C THR A 1000 -43.27 -14.02 -49.53
N ILE A 1001 -44.14 -14.79 -48.83
CA ILE A 1001 -44.88 -14.66 -47.54
C ILE A 1001 -45.23 -16.09 -46.98
N PRO A 1002 -45.55 -16.30 -45.67
CA PRO A 1002 -45.67 -17.64 -45.04
C PRO A 1002 -47.11 -18.09 -44.66
N THR A 1003 -47.29 -19.36 -44.20
CA THR A 1003 -48.34 -19.77 -43.22
C THR A 1003 -48.05 -21.11 -42.50
N SER A 1004 -48.62 -21.24 -41.29
CA SER A 1004 -48.41 -22.16 -40.14
C SER A 1004 -48.99 -23.60 -40.15
N ASN A 1005 -48.32 -24.51 -39.38
CA ASN A 1005 -48.83 -25.53 -38.40
C ASN A 1005 -49.88 -26.60 -38.81
N PRO A 1006 -50.14 -27.68 -38.03
CA PRO A 1006 -49.61 -28.13 -36.70
C PRO A 1006 -48.77 -29.45 -36.84
N THR A 1007 -48.59 -30.43 -35.93
CA THR A 1007 -49.20 -30.89 -34.64
C THR A 1007 -48.21 -31.79 -33.86
N ILE A 1008 -48.43 -32.12 -32.57
CA ILE A 1008 -47.53 -32.98 -31.75
C ILE A 1008 -48.25 -34.08 -30.95
N SER A 1009 -47.71 -35.31 -31.05
CA SER A 1009 -47.88 -36.46 -30.13
C SER A 1009 -46.88 -37.56 -30.54
N SER A 1010 -46.27 -38.42 -29.70
CA SER A 1010 -46.03 -38.43 -28.23
C SER A 1010 -45.14 -39.64 -27.83
N THR A 1011 -44.21 -39.47 -26.86
CA THR A 1011 -43.32 -40.50 -26.25
C THR A 1011 -42.23 -41.12 -27.14
N PRO A 1012 -41.16 -41.75 -26.58
CA PRO A 1012 -40.65 -41.71 -25.20
C PRO A 1012 -39.23 -41.09 -25.08
N VAL A 1013 -38.76 -40.87 -23.84
CA VAL A 1013 -37.47 -40.23 -23.52
C VAL A 1013 -36.26 -41.18 -23.64
N PRO A 1014 -35.19 -40.84 -24.39
CA PRO A 1014 -33.86 -41.43 -24.23
C PRO A 1014 -33.13 -40.82 -23.02
N LYS A 1015 -32.44 -41.65 -22.23
CA LYS A 1015 -31.68 -41.16 -21.05
C LYS A 1015 -30.48 -40.29 -21.49
N ILE A 1016 -30.37 -39.10 -20.89
CA ILE A 1016 -29.21 -38.22 -21.05
C ILE A 1016 -28.01 -38.84 -20.30
N PRO A 1017 -26.80 -38.94 -20.91
CA PRO A 1017 -25.59 -39.33 -20.19
C PRO A 1017 -25.19 -38.27 -19.16
N THR A 1018 -24.80 -38.68 -17.96
CA THR A 1018 -24.23 -37.75 -16.97
C THR A 1018 -22.95 -37.10 -17.51
N PRO A 1019 -22.78 -35.77 -17.41
CA PRO A 1019 -21.53 -35.12 -17.78
C PRO A 1019 -20.41 -35.53 -16.81
N PRO A 1020 -19.15 -35.61 -17.27
CA PRO A 1020 -18.01 -35.82 -16.38
C PRO A 1020 -17.83 -34.62 -15.44
N PRO A 1021 -17.34 -34.83 -14.20
CA PRO A 1021 -17.15 -33.75 -13.25
C PRO A 1021 -16.16 -32.69 -13.77
N ALA A 1022 -16.49 -31.43 -13.55
CA ALA A 1022 -15.65 -30.30 -13.93
C ALA A 1022 -14.31 -30.36 -13.18
N LYS A 1023 -13.18 -30.32 -13.90
CA LYS A 1023 -11.86 -30.28 -13.29
C LYS A 1023 -11.51 -28.85 -12.91
N LEU A 1024 -11.14 -28.65 -11.64
CA LEU A 1024 -10.62 -27.39 -11.13
C LEU A 1024 -9.41 -26.91 -11.96
N PRO A 1025 -9.41 -25.70 -12.54
CA PRO A 1025 -8.31 -25.19 -13.35
C PRO A 1025 -7.17 -24.57 -12.51
N ARG A 1026 -6.87 -25.10 -11.32
CA ARG A 1026 -5.61 -24.80 -10.60
C ARG A 1026 -4.45 -25.57 -11.26
N GLY A 1027 -4.06 -25.12 -12.44
CA GLY A 1027 -2.92 -25.66 -13.18
C GLY A 1027 -1.59 -25.32 -12.51
N GLU A 1028 -0.87 -26.34 -12.05
CA GLU A 1028 0.51 -26.20 -11.62
C GLU A 1028 1.38 -25.68 -12.77
N ASN A 1029 2.28 -24.73 -12.49
CA ASN A 1029 3.11 -24.08 -13.51
C ASN A 1029 4.17 -25.02 -14.11
N LEU A 1030 3.80 -25.73 -15.19
CA LEU A 1030 4.74 -26.44 -16.04
C LEU A 1030 5.55 -25.45 -16.90
N PRO A 1031 6.90 -25.48 -16.86
CA PRO A 1031 7.72 -24.49 -17.56
C PRO A 1031 7.84 -24.79 -19.06
N VAL A 1032 7.20 -23.98 -19.90
CA VAL A 1032 7.42 -24.00 -21.36
C VAL A 1032 8.70 -23.24 -21.71
N ALA A 1033 9.54 -23.84 -22.55
CA ALA A 1033 10.79 -23.24 -23.01
C ALA A 1033 10.61 -22.39 -24.27
N THR A 1034 11.30 -21.26 -24.35
CA THR A 1034 11.39 -20.42 -25.56
C THR A 1034 12.21 -21.13 -26.65
N GLY A 1035 11.68 -21.19 -27.88
CA GLY A 1035 12.38 -21.77 -29.02
C GLY A 1035 11.88 -21.23 -30.35
N VAL A 1036 12.64 -20.28 -30.92
CA VAL A 1036 12.36 -19.46 -32.12
C VAL A 1036 11.30 -18.39 -31.88
#